data_AF-A0A6L4AL88-F1
#
_entry.id   AF-A0A6L4AL88-F1
#
_cell.length_a   1.000
_cell.length_b   1.000
_cell.length_c   1.000
_cell.angle_alpha   90.00
_cell.angle_beta   90.00
_cell.angle_gamma   90.00
#
_symmetry.space_group_name_H-M   'P 1'
#
loop_
_entity.id
_entity.type
_entity.pdbx_description
1 polymer ?
#
loop_
_entity_poly.entity_id
_entity_poly.type
_entity_poly.pdbx_seq_one_letter_code
_entity_poly.pdbx_strand_id
1 'polypeptide(L)'
;MNSTVAGKQEVPPYLSQKKLVEFLESLHRIFKIGIYYPAGHAVLNQAAEQFQRNLTEVVDTKRSVIIELRGDSILVEQIEIQKLTRAVEEFRKLLGDLGIWTMEIDHGILLTELLQLVKCLLLGRSQLQGKKDFTMGELQDLPSSVKIRQKEFMIDESSIIVGGGDDDDEGHGLNSVFEILIEQGFERAQIDQCKRFLNSLADKFSGRKLDLRGLPSVTWTDVRKLLVKVVTSAYRRKDGGALVVQNDLNALSSIFAGLERQAEDRETKETISLLISVFGRFSPSQLQPVADKGSGRIRDEIIPVMTVEQLQDFVGRNYVHASILERISLGDRCEELSILLQLLQGQPEEAVVDRIRQNLRSVLALGLSDREVELVANGLAALLNGGAADTFEETLALVTVMLRSPSVASSLQFLERLYRKIDPARLGAVWTVIVNELLMIGRNDKGEVFDRLAAIAASLSDEEMMGLWQRLEEMDVFQSKKMASEIFDPAVRRSYRLFSFLLNTSMKKAISARVLDALRAHPPDWMIEAVAPLLQPLIPSHMKFIQAYLLLARKPGEAPTGMLATAGNLVVQHLPEVTDEQKGEPWVLKTIQAMPEMQVEQTRTVLNQIITEKRVMLMPKWPSACRKAANEAMTRLRRRPLMA
;
A
#
# COMPACT_ATOMS: atom_id res chain seq x y z
N MET A 1 8.91 -57.05 -21.59
CA MET A 1 10.34 -57.08 -21.95
C MET A 1 10.71 -55.64 -22.28
N ASN A 2 11.52 -54.87 -21.56
CA ASN A 2 12.55 -55.14 -20.55
C ASN A 2 12.35 -54.27 -19.31
N SER A 3 12.66 -54.87 -18.16
CA SER A 3 12.73 -54.28 -16.83
C SER A 3 13.78 -53.16 -16.76
N THR A 4 13.34 -51.92 -16.54
CA THR A 4 14.20 -50.86 -16.02
C THR A 4 14.44 -51.10 -14.53
N VAL A 5 15.62 -51.64 -14.24
CA VAL A 5 16.17 -51.79 -12.91
C VAL A 5 16.25 -50.41 -12.26
N ALA A 6 15.47 -50.19 -11.20
CA ALA A 6 15.61 -49.07 -10.30
C ALA A 6 16.94 -49.20 -9.56
N GLY A 7 18.00 -48.59 -10.12
CA GLY A 7 19.24 -48.38 -9.40
C GLY A 7 18.93 -47.52 -8.18
N LYS A 8 19.10 -48.09 -6.98
CA LYS A 8 19.22 -47.31 -5.75
C LYS A 8 20.38 -46.34 -5.95
N GLN A 9 20.09 -45.07 -6.24
CA GLN A 9 21.07 -44.02 -6.15
C GLN A 9 21.63 -44.06 -4.73
N GLU A 10 22.92 -44.38 -4.60
CA GLU A 10 23.65 -44.23 -3.36
C GLU A 10 23.50 -42.76 -2.94
N VAL A 11 22.80 -42.54 -1.84
CA VAL A 11 22.65 -41.23 -1.21
C VAL A 11 24.06 -40.70 -1.01
N PRO A 12 24.41 -39.52 -1.57
CA PRO A 12 25.72 -38.95 -1.36
C PRO A 12 26.01 -38.88 0.14
N PRO A 13 27.12 -39.43 0.64
CA PRO A 13 27.35 -39.69 2.07
C PRO A 13 27.45 -38.43 2.97
N TYR A 14 27.21 -37.23 2.42
CA TYR A 14 27.43 -35.95 3.08
C TYR A 14 26.15 -35.21 3.53
N LEU A 15 24.97 -35.55 3.02
CA LEU A 15 23.71 -34.88 3.36
C LEU A 15 22.92 -35.65 4.43
N SER A 16 23.11 -35.27 5.70
CA SER A 16 22.31 -35.86 6.78
C SER A 16 20.85 -35.40 6.68
N GLN A 17 19.90 -36.31 6.99
CA GLN A 17 18.46 -35.99 7.08
C GLN A 17 18.19 -34.76 7.94
N LYS A 18 18.97 -34.57 9.01
CA LYS A 18 18.89 -33.42 9.90
C LYS A 18 19.10 -32.09 9.16
N LYS A 19 20.12 -31.99 8.30
CA LYS A 19 20.42 -30.77 7.53
C LYS A 19 19.30 -30.42 6.55
N LEU A 20 18.73 -31.42 5.88
CA LEU A 20 17.63 -31.20 4.95
C LEU A 20 16.37 -30.68 5.65
N VAL A 21 16.07 -31.20 6.85
CA VAL A 21 14.98 -30.70 7.70
C VAL A 21 15.27 -29.27 8.15
N GLU A 22 16.47 -28.98 8.67
CA GLU A 22 16.85 -27.63 9.11
C GLU A 22 16.78 -26.61 7.97
N PHE A 23 17.12 -27.00 6.75
CA PHE A 23 16.94 -26.19 5.55
C PHE A 23 15.47 -25.85 5.30
N LEU A 24 14.59 -26.85 5.23
CA LEU A 24 13.15 -26.63 5.02
C LEU A 24 12.51 -25.82 6.15
N GLU A 25 12.94 -26.04 7.41
CA GLU A 25 12.48 -25.26 8.56
C GLU A 25 12.93 -23.81 8.50
N SER A 26 14.18 -23.55 8.09
CA SER A 26 14.69 -22.19 7.92
C SER A 26 13.96 -21.44 6.81
N LEU A 27 13.64 -22.13 5.71
CA LEU A 27 12.84 -21.61 4.62
C LEU A 27 11.42 -21.26 5.14
N HIS A 28 10.72 -22.22 5.75
CA HIS A 28 9.39 -22.00 6.34
C HIS A 28 9.39 -20.88 7.40
N ARG A 29 10.47 -20.75 8.18
CA ARG A 29 10.62 -19.66 9.14
C ARG A 29 10.66 -18.30 8.45
N ILE A 30 11.32 -18.17 7.30
CA ILE A 30 11.25 -16.94 6.50
C ILE A 30 9.85 -16.71 5.95
N PHE A 31 9.13 -17.77 5.51
CA PHE A 31 7.73 -17.62 5.13
C PHE A 31 6.89 -17.03 6.26
N LYS A 32 7.06 -17.52 7.49
CA LYS A 32 6.33 -16.98 8.65
C LYS A 32 6.76 -15.56 9.01
N ILE A 33 8.06 -15.30 9.08
CA ILE A 33 8.59 -14.01 9.53
C ILE A 33 8.40 -12.93 8.45
N GLY A 34 8.58 -13.27 7.18
CA GLY A 34 8.43 -12.36 6.04
C GLY A 34 6.99 -11.87 5.82
N ILE A 35 5.99 -12.50 6.45
CA ILE A 35 4.61 -11.98 6.50
C ILE A 35 4.53 -10.70 7.35
N TYR A 36 5.30 -10.65 8.42
CA TYR A 36 5.15 -9.66 9.50
C TYR A 36 6.23 -8.59 9.49
N TYR A 37 7.39 -8.90 8.92
CA TYR A 37 8.57 -8.04 8.95
C TYR A 37 9.03 -7.67 7.52
N PRO A 38 9.30 -6.39 7.23
CA PRO A 38 9.84 -5.96 5.95
C PRO A 38 11.35 -6.19 5.88
N ALA A 39 11.89 -6.10 4.66
CA ALA A 39 13.33 -6.12 4.42
C ALA A 39 14.06 -5.07 5.29
N GLY A 40 15.18 -5.46 5.89
CA GLY A 40 15.97 -4.61 6.78
C GLY A 40 15.65 -4.76 8.27
N HIS A 41 14.57 -5.46 8.65
CA HIS A 41 14.31 -5.78 10.05
C HIS A 41 15.30 -6.82 10.58
N ALA A 42 15.83 -6.63 11.79
CA ALA A 42 16.89 -7.47 12.36
C ALA A 42 16.48 -8.96 12.46
N VAL A 43 15.25 -9.22 12.89
CA VAL A 43 14.71 -10.60 13.01
C VAL A 43 14.63 -11.29 11.65
N LEU A 44 14.23 -10.56 10.61
CA LEU A 44 14.14 -11.10 9.25
C LEU A 44 15.51 -11.33 8.64
N ASN A 45 16.43 -10.37 8.82
CA ASN A 45 17.81 -10.50 8.36
C ASN A 45 18.50 -11.71 9.01
N GLN A 46 18.31 -11.91 10.31
CA GLN A 46 18.86 -13.08 11.02
C GLN A 46 18.27 -14.40 10.49
N ALA A 47 16.96 -14.45 10.22
CA ALA A 47 16.32 -15.62 9.63
C ALA A 47 16.83 -15.89 8.21
N ALA A 48 17.04 -14.84 7.42
CA ALA A 48 17.59 -14.92 6.08
C ALA A 48 19.05 -15.42 6.07
N GLU A 49 19.88 -14.91 6.97
CA GLU A 49 21.27 -15.36 7.15
C GLU A 49 21.33 -16.83 7.57
N GLN A 50 20.42 -17.28 8.43
CA GLN A 50 20.33 -18.68 8.81
C GLN A 50 19.92 -19.56 7.63
N PHE A 51 18.96 -19.11 6.84
CA PHE A 51 18.54 -19.81 5.63
C PHE A 51 19.64 -19.89 4.58
N GLN A 52 20.36 -18.78 4.30
CA GLN A 52 21.47 -18.80 3.34
C GLN A 52 22.59 -19.75 3.79
N ARG A 53 22.90 -19.80 5.10
CA ARG A 53 23.83 -20.79 5.66
C ARG A 53 23.35 -22.22 5.40
N ASN A 54 22.09 -22.52 5.74
CA ASN A 54 21.52 -23.84 5.52
C ASN A 54 21.45 -24.22 4.04
N LEU A 55 21.10 -23.28 3.15
CA LEU A 55 21.07 -23.48 1.71
C LEU A 55 22.47 -23.81 1.18
N THR A 56 23.50 -23.08 1.61
CA THR A 56 24.89 -23.33 1.22
C THR A 56 25.34 -24.73 1.64
N GLU A 57 24.95 -25.17 2.84
CA GLU A 57 25.24 -26.52 3.32
C GLU A 57 24.53 -27.64 2.55
N VAL A 58 23.34 -27.36 1.98
CA VAL A 58 22.57 -28.35 1.22
C VAL A 58 23.04 -28.43 -0.24
N VAL A 59 23.33 -27.30 -0.84
CA VAL A 59 23.69 -27.17 -2.25
C VAL A 59 25.11 -27.68 -2.53
N ASP A 60 26.04 -27.50 -1.58
CA ASP A 60 27.47 -27.85 -1.70
C ASP A 60 28.11 -27.28 -2.98
N THR A 61 28.20 -28.07 -4.06
CA THR A 61 28.76 -27.67 -5.37
C THR A 61 27.73 -27.38 -6.46
N LYS A 62 26.44 -27.64 -6.19
CA LYS A 62 25.36 -27.43 -7.18
C LYS A 62 25.05 -25.94 -7.33
N ARG A 63 24.34 -25.59 -8.40
CA ARG A 63 23.89 -24.19 -8.61
C ARG A 63 22.55 -23.90 -7.95
N SER A 64 21.75 -24.91 -7.69
CA SER A 64 20.40 -24.76 -7.15
C SER A 64 20.05 -25.96 -6.28
N VAL A 65 19.03 -25.77 -5.44
CA VAL A 65 18.37 -26.85 -4.69
C VAL A 65 16.97 -27.09 -5.26
N ILE A 66 16.62 -28.35 -5.47
CA ILE A 66 15.33 -28.78 -6.00
C ILE A 66 14.52 -29.42 -4.87
N ILE A 67 13.32 -28.88 -4.64
CA ILE A 67 12.31 -29.39 -3.72
C ILE A 67 11.18 -29.99 -4.57
N GLU A 68 10.89 -31.28 -4.40
CA GLU A 68 9.80 -31.99 -5.09
C GLU A 68 8.74 -32.48 -4.11
N LEU A 69 7.46 -32.40 -4.51
CA LEU A 69 6.35 -33.05 -3.82
C LEU A 69 5.89 -34.30 -4.59
N ARG A 70 5.92 -35.45 -3.91
CA ARG A 70 5.41 -36.72 -4.43
C ARG A 70 4.35 -37.28 -3.50
N GLY A 71 3.09 -36.97 -3.81
CA GLY A 71 1.97 -37.34 -2.95
C GLY A 71 2.09 -36.70 -1.58
N ASP A 72 2.24 -37.52 -0.54
CA ASP A 72 2.41 -37.05 0.84
C ASP A 72 3.87 -36.82 1.28
N SER A 73 4.85 -37.19 0.45
CA SER A 73 6.25 -36.98 0.77
C SER A 73 6.84 -35.76 0.06
N ILE A 74 7.86 -35.19 0.72
CA ILE A 74 8.67 -34.10 0.21
C ILE A 74 10.10 -34.61 0.01
N LEU A 75 10.67 -34.33 -1.15
CA LEU A 75 12.03 -34.69 -1.50
C LEU A 75 12.86 -33.41 -1.68
N VAL A 76 14.08 -33.42 -1.19
CA VAL A 76 15.08 -32.37 -1.42
C VAL A 76 16.26 -33.04 -2.11
N GLU A 77 16.61 -32.58 -3.31
CA GLU A 77 17.67 -33.19 -4.12
C GLU A 77 17.48 -34.70 -4.32
N GLN A 78 16.25 -35.13 -4.60
CA GLN A 78 15.85 -36.54 -4.76
C GLN A 78 15.93 -37.39 -3.47
N ILE A 79 16.25 -36.77 -2.32
CA ILE A 79 16.28 -37.44 -1.02
C ILE A 79 14.97 -37.19 -0.29
N GLU A 80 14.24 -38.25 0.01
CA GLU A 80 12.98 -38.18 0.76
C GLU A 80 13.21 -37.85 2.23
N ILE A 81 12.42 -36.90 2.76
CA ILE A 81 12.45 -36.52 4.17
C ILE A 81 11.63 -37.50 4.99
N GLN A 82 12.30 -38.33 5.81
CA GLN A 82 11.65 -39.43 6.51
C GLN A 82 10.78 -38.97 7.69
N LYS A 83 11.16 -37.87 8.35
CA LYS A 83 10.46 -37.34 9.52
C LYS A 83 10.10 -35.89 9.28
N LEU A 84 8.84 -35.67 8.94
CA LEU A 84 8.28 -34.32 8.79
C LEU A 84 8.11 -33.70 10.17
N THR A 85 8.67 -32.51 10.35
CA THR A 85 8.30 -31.65 11.48
C THR A 85 7.07 -30.85 11.11
N ARG A 86 6.36 -30.29 12.10
CA ARG A 86 5.17 -29.47 11.86
C ARG A 86 5.42 -28.33 10.86
N ALA A 87 6.60 -27.71 10.91
CA ALA A 87 7.00 -26.66 9.98
C ALA A 87 7.09 -27.17 8.53
N VAL A 88 7.67 -28.36 8.34
CA VAL A 88 7.78 -29.00 7.02
C VAL A 88 6.41 -29.44 6.52
N GLU A 89 5.52 -29.93 7.39
CA GLU A 89 4.13 -30.26 7.03
C GLU A 89 3.33 -29.03 6.59
N GLU A 90 3.46 -27.91 7.31
CA GLU A 90 2.82 -26.63 6.97
C GLU A 90 3.35 -26.10 5.62
N PHE A 91 4.66 -26.21 5.38
CA PHE A 91 5.27 -25.83 4.10
C PHE A 91 4.83 -26.77 2.95
N ARG A 92 4.83 -28.08 3.18
CA ARG A 92 4.33 -29.10 2.23
C ARG A 92 2.89 -28.79 1.84
N LYS A 93 2.05 -28.48 2.83
CA LYS A 93 0.65 -28.11 2.61
C LYS A 93 0.53 -26.83 1.77
N LEU A 94 1.32 -25.79 2.08
CA LEU A 94 1.34 -24.55 1.28
C LEU A 94 1.64 -24.84 -0.20
N LEU A 95 2.68 -25.64 -0.49
CA LEU A 95 3.03 -25.98 -1.87
C LEU A 95 1.94 -26.83 -2.54
N GLY A 96 1.36 -27.78 -1.81
CA GLY A 96 0.25 -28.60 -2.28
C GLY A 96 -1.01 -27.80 -2.60
N ASP A 97 -1.39 -26.87 -1.71
CA ASP A 97 -2.53 -25.96 -1.87
C ASP A 97 -2.37 -25.08 -3.13
N LEU A 98 -1.13 -24.70 -3.46
CA LEU A 98 -0.77 -23.91 -4.65
C LEU A 98 -0.56 -24.74 -5.92
N GLY A 99 -0.74 -26.07 -5.84
CA GLY A 99 -0.48 -26.99 -6.94
C GLY A 99 0.99 -27.08 -7.37
N ILE A 100 1.93 -26.63 -6.54
CA ILE A 100 3.37 -26.67 -6.83
C ILE A 100 3.88 -28.08 -6.57
N TRP A 101 4.49 -28.71 -7.58
CA TRP A 101 5.10 -30.03 -7.42
C TRP A 101 6.62 -30.01 -7.50
N THR A 102 7.21 -28.98 -8.09
CA THR A 102 8.66 -28.74 -8.02
C THR A 102 8.95 -27.27 -7.80
N MET A 103 9.92 -26.99 -6.94
CA MET A 103 10.51 -25.68 -6.72
C MET A 103 12.03 -25.78 -6.75
N GLU A 104 12.66 -25.04 -7.64
CA GLU A 104 14.11 -24.92 -7.76
C GLU A 104 14.52 -23.52 -7.25
N ILE A 105 15.47 -23.45 -6.31
CA ILE A 105 15.97 -22.21 -5.73
C ILE A 105 17.48 -22.12 -6.01
N ASP A 106 17.93 -21.05 -6.67
CA ASP A 106 19.35 -20.78 -6.94
C ASP A 106 20.12 -20.51 -5.63
N HIS A 107 21.34 -21.01 -5.54
CA HIS A 107 22.24 -20.80 -4.40
C HIS A 107 22.50 -19.32 -4.11
N GLY A 108 22.45 -18.47 -5.16
CA GLY A 108 22.73 -17.04 -5.09
C GLY A 108 21.52 -16.17 -4.75
N ILE A 109 20.40 -16.77 -4.33
CA ILE A 109 19.15 -16.02 -4.06
C ILE A 109 19.36 -14.90 -3.04
N LEU A 110 18.99 -13.68 -3.44
CA LEU A 110 19.04 -12.51 -2.58
C LEU A 110 17.86 -12.50 -1.60
N LEU A 111 18.00 -11.85 -0.44
CA LEU A 111 16.91 -11.72 0.53
C LEU A 111 15.68 -11.03 -0.10
N THR A 112 15.89 -10.01 -0.93
CA THR A 112 14.79 -9.32 -1.63
C THR A 112 14.00 -10.26 -2.54
N GLU A 113 14.68 -11.15 -3.26
CA GLU A 113 14.07 -12.15 -4.13
C GLU A 113 13.34 -13.22 -3.31
N LEU A 114 13.91 -13.63 -2.18
CA LEU A 114 13.28 -14.59 -1.27
C LEU A 114 11.98 -14.03 -0.65
N LEU A 115 11.96 -12.74 -0.28
CA LEU A 115 10.75 -12.08 0.21
C LEU A 115 9.71 -11.90 -0.90
N GLN A 116 10.16 -11.64 -2.12
CA GLN A 116 9.28 -11.64 -3.29
C GLN A 116 8.64 -13.01 -3.50
N LEU A 117 9.42 -14.10 -3.43
CA LEU A 117 8.89 -15.47 -3.48
C LEU A 117 7.83 -15.71 -2.39
N VAL A 118 8.12 -15.33 -1.13
CA VAL A 118 7.17 -15.45 -0.02
C VAL A 118 5.87 -14.70 -0.32
N LYS A 119 5.98 -13.46 -0.81
CA LYS A 119 4.83 -12.63 -1.19
C LYS A 119 4.01 -13.28 -2.31
N CYS A 120 4.65 -13.78 -3.36
CA CYS A 120 3.97 -14.45 -4.47
C CYS A 120 3.20 -15.69 -4.01
N LEU A 121 3.80 -16.54 -3.19
CA LEU A 121 3.17 -17.78 -2.71
C LEU A 121 1.99 -17.51 -1.77
N LEU A 122 2.12 -16.50 -0.89
CA LEU A 122 1.03 -16.12 0.02
C LEU A 122 -0.12 -15.43 -0.71
N LEU A 123 0.20 -14.55 -1.66
CA LEU A 123 -0.80 -13.91 -2.51
C LEU A 123 -1.55 -14.97 -3.32
N GLY A 124 -0.83 -15.91 -3.95
CA GLY A 124 -1.44 -17.03 -4.66
C GLY A 124 -2.35 -17.86 -3.75
N ARG A 125 -1.93 -18.13 -2.52
CA ARG A 125 -2.75 -18.89 -1.55
C ARG A 125 -4.01 -18.12 -1.19
N SER A 126 -3.91 -16.83 -0.90
CA SER A 126 -5.05 -15.97 -0.58
C SER A 126 -6.05 -15.91 -1.74
N GLN A 127 -5.55 -15.77 -2.98
CA GLN A 127 -6.37 -15.78 -4.18
C GLN A 127 -7.10 -17.11 -4.38
N LEU A 128 -6.45 -18.25 -4.14
CA LEU A 128 -7.08 -19.57 -4.23
C LEU A 128 -8.11 -19.79 -3.12
N GLN A 129 -7.84 -19.34 -1.89
CA GLN A 129 -8.78 -19.47 -0.77
C GLN A 129 -10.03 -18.59 -0.93
N GLY A 130 -9.92 -17.46 -1.64
CA GLY A 130 -11.03 -16.55 -1.90
C GLY A 130 -11.94 -16.97 -3.07
N LYS A 131 -11.47 -17.85 -3.96
CA LYS A 131 -12.23 -18.27 -5.14
C LYS A 131 -13.09 -19.51 -4.83
N LYS A 132 -14.38 -19.43 -5.18
CA LYS A 132 -15.34 -20.54 -5.08
C LYS A 132 -15.33 -21.47 -6.30
N ASP A 133 -14.60 -21.10 -7.34
CA ASP A 133 -14.51 -21.82 -8.61
C ASP A 133 -13.14 -22.51 -8.78
N PHE A 134 -13.13 -23.63 -9.50
CA PHE A 134 -11.90 -24.30 -9.92
C PHE A 134 -11.14 -23.41 -10.90
N THR A 135 -10.15 -22.67 -10.40
CA THR A 135 -9.29 -21.83 -11.22
C THR A 135 -7.84 -22.16 -10.91
N MET A 136 -7.05 -22.37 -11.97
CA MET A 136 -5.60 -22.50 -11.82
C MET A 136 -5.05 -21.10 -11.49
N GLY A 137 -4.46 -20.95 -10.31
CA GLY A 137 -3.77 -19.73 -9.92
C GLY A 137 -2.36 -19.75 -10.51
N GLU A 138 -2.14 -18.99 -11.58
CA GLU A 138 -0.79 -18.78 -12.13
C GLU A 138 -0.03 -17.85 -11.18
N LEU A 139 1.13 -18.30 -10.68
CA LEU A 139 1.98 -17.48 -9.81
C LEU A 139 2.75 -16.47 -10.66
N GLN A 140 2.29 -15.23 -10.64
CA GLN A 140 2.96 -14.12 -11.31
C GLN A 140 4.12 -13.57 -10.47
N ASP A 141 5.04 -12.86 -11.14
CA ASP A 141 6.16 -12.13 -10.53
C ASP A 141 7.14 -12.99 -9.72
N LEU A 142 7.35 -14.24 -10.12
CA LEU A 142 8.40 -15.06 -9.49
C LEU A 142 9.79 -14.46 -9.72
N PRO A 143 10.65 -14.43 -8.70
CA PRO A 143 12.01 -13.93 -8.85
C PRO A 143 12.82 -14.82 -9.79
N SER A 144 13.78 -14.22 -10.51
CA SER A 144 14.57 -14.92 -11.54
C SER A 144 15.41 -16.10 -11.01
N SER A 145 15.74 -16.07 -9.72
CA SER A 145 16.46 -17.12 -9.00
C SER A 145 15.59 -18.29 -8.56
N VAL A 146 14.28 -18.27 -8.82
CA VAL A 146 13.35 -19.35 -8.44
C VAL A 146 12.56 -19.83 -9.65
N LYS A 147 12.53 -21.16 -9.84
CA LYS A 147 11.68 -21.79 -10.86
C LYS A 147 10.67 -22.70 -10.20
N ILE A 148 9.41 -22.52 -10.55
CA ILE A 148 8.31 -23.32 -10.02
C ILE A 148 7.67 -24.10 -11.16
N ARG A 149 7.37 -25.37 -10.93
CA ARG A 149 6.51 -26.17 -11.80
C ARG A 149 5.20 -26.45 -11.07
N GLN A 150 4.10 -25.95 -11.62
CA GLN A 150 2.75 -26.20 -11.13
C GLN A 150 2.14 -27.41 -11.85
N LYS A 151 1.22 -28.10 -11.18
CA LYS A 151 0.39 -29.13 -11.79
C LYS A 151 -0.63 -28.44 -12.68
N GLU A 152 -0.57 -28.70 -13.97
CA GLU A 152 -1.66 -28.37 -14.87
C GLU A 152 -2.82 -29.32 -14.57
N PHE A 153 -3.87 -28.80 -13.93
CA PHE A 153 -5.14 -29.50 -13.86
C PHE A 153 -5.83 -29.29 -15.20
N MET A 154 -5.46 -30.10 -16.20
CA MET A 154 -6.28 -30.20 -17.40
C MET A 154 -7.64 -30.74 -16.98
N ILE A 155 -8.67 -29.90 -17.09
CA ILE A 155 -10.03 -30.40 -17.26
C ILE A 155 -9.99 -31.09 -18.62
N ASP A 156 -9.81 -32.40 -18.61
CA ASP A 156 -9.87 -33.18 -19.83
C ASP A 156 -11.32 -33.10 -20.32
N GLU A 157 -11.61 -32.23 -21.29
CA GLU A 157 -12.95 -32.11 -21.87
C GLU A 157 -13.40 -33.45 -22.49
N SER A 158 -12.46 -34.34 -22.86
CA SER A 158 -12.73 -35.73 -23.22
C SER A 158 -13.16 -36.63 -22.05
N SER A 159 -12.87 -36.27 -20.80
CA SER A 159 -13.43 -36.95 -19.62
C SER A 159 -14.82 -36.40 -19.22
N ILE A 160 -15.25 -35.29 -19.79
CA ILE A 160 -16.65 -34.83 -19.78
C ILE A 160 -17.44 -35.51 -20.91
N ILE A 161 -16.75 -36.01 -21.94
CA ILE A 161 -17.28 -36.91 -22.96
C ILE A 161 -16.90 -38.37 -22.63
N VAL A 162 -17.39 -38.89 -21.50
CA VAL A 162 -17.39 -40.34 -21.28
C VAL A 162 -18.53 -40.96 -22.09
N GLY A 163 -18.13 -41.72 -23.10
CA GLY A 163 -18.80 -42.98 -23.45
C GLY A 163 -20.09 -42.87 -24.25
N GLY A 164 -19.98 -42.50 -25.54
CA GLY A 164 -20.85 -43.05 -26.57
C GLY A 164 -20.46 -44.52 -26.88
N GLY A 165 -20.47 -45.35 -25.84
CA GLY A 165 -20.29 -46.79 -25.93
C GLY A 165 -21.50 -47.42 -25.29
N ASP A 166 -22.31 -48.05 -26.13
CA ASP A 166 -23.42 -48.94 -25.75
C ASP A 166 -22.98 -49.88 -24.62
N ASP A 167 -23.54 -49.69 -23.43
CA ASP A 167 -23.63 -50.71 -22.38
C ASP A 167 -24.81 -50.31 -21.45
N ASP A 168 -26.02 -50.67 -21.88
CA ASP A 168 -27.02 -51.43 -21.11
C ASP A 168 -27.22 -51.16 -19.59
N ASP A 169 -27.08 -49.92 -19.11
CA ASP A 169 -27.45 -49.58 -17.72
C ASP A 169 -28.46 -48.43 -17.56
N GLU A 170 -29.33 -48.24 -18.55
CA GLU A 170 -30.46 -47.30 -18.46
C GLU A 170 -31.54 -47.75 -17.45
N GLY A 171 -31.50 -49.00 -16.98
CA GLY A 171 -32.47 -49.57 -16.04
C GLY A 171 -32.35 -49.10 -14.58
N HIS A 172 -31.16 -48.71 -14.12
CA HIS A 172 -30.89 -48.51 -12.69
C HIS A 172 -30.89 -47.03 -12.21
N GLY A 173 -31.03 -46.04 -13.11
CA GLY A 173 -30.71 -44.65 -12.77
C GLY A 173 -31.81 -43.77 -12.13
N LEU A 174 -33.05 -44.22 -11.95
CA LEU A 174 -34.10 -43.50 -11.20
C LEU A 174 -35.06 -44.47 -10.50
N ASN A 175 -35.27 -45.66 -11.06
CA ASN A 175 -36.03 -46.73 -10.42
C ASN A 175 -35.46 -47.12 -9.05
N SER A 176 -34.13 -47.15 -8.90
CA SER A 176 -33.46 -47.36 -7.62
C SER A 176 -33.77 -46.27 -6.58
N VAL A 177 -33.92 -45.02 -7.02
CA VAL A 177 -34.34 -43.91 -6.14
C VAL A 177 -35.77 -44.14 -5.64
N PHE A 178 -36.68 -44.59 -6.52
CA PHE A 178 -38.06 -44.86 -6.14
C PHE A 178 -38.22 -46.11 -5.26
N GLU A 179 -37.42 -47.15 -5.48
CA GLU A 179 -37.36 -48.33 -4.61
C GLU A 179 -36.93 -47.94 -3.19
N ILE A 180 -35.90 -47.09 -3.07
CA ILE A 180 -35.44 -46.60 -1.77
C ILE A 180 -36.49 -45.69 -1.10
N LEU A 181 -37.25 -44.91 -1.86
CA LEU A 181 -38.38 -44.13 -1.31
C LEU A 181 -39.53 -45.04 -0.83
N ILE A 182 -39.79 -46.16 -1.51
CA ILE A 182 -40.76 -47.17 -1.04
C ILE A 182 -40.31 -47.77 0.28
N GLU A 183 -39.03 -48.13 0.41
CA GLU A 183 -38.46 -48.69 1.64
C GLU A 183 -38.51 -47.70 2.82
N GLN A 184 -38.53 -46.39 2.57
CA GLN A 184 -38.66 -45.33 3.57
C GLN A 184 -40.12 -45.05 3.99
N GLY A 185 -41.09 -45.84 3.51
CA GLY A 185 -42.48 -45.78 3.96
C GLY A 185 -43.36 -44.75 3.25
N PHE A 186 -42.97 -44.28 2.07
CA PHE A 186 -43.83 -43.41 1.26
C PHE A 186 -44.99 -44.19 0.63
N GLU A 187 -46.16 -43.56 0.58
CA GLU A 187 -47.34 -44.17 -0.03
C GLU A 187 -47.17 -44.26 -1.54
N ARG A 188 -47.68 -45.33 -2.17
CA ARG A 188 -47.57 -45.55 -3.63
C ARG A 188 -48.05 -44.35 -4.45
N ALA A 189 -49.10 -43.67 -4.00
CA ALA A 189 -49.62 -42.47 -4.66
C ALA A 189 -48.60 -41.32 -4.71
N GLN A 190 -47.82 -41.13 -3.63
CA GLN A 190 -46.79 -40.09 -3.55
C GLN A 190 -45.58 -40.43 -4.44
N ILE A 191 -45.22 -41.71 -4.50
CA ILE A 191 -44.13 -42.18 -5.36
C ILE A 191 -44.52 -42.04 -6.84
N ASP A 192 -45.76 -42.35 -7.20
CA ASP A 192 -46.25 -42.19 -8.57
C ASP A 192 -46.32 -40.71 -8.97
N GLN A 193 -46.66 -39.81 -8.02
CA GLN A 193 -46.61 -38.37 -8.23
C GLN A 193 -45.17 -37.87 -8.46
N CYS A 194 -44.21 -38.33 -7.64
CA CYS A 194 -42.78 -38.03 -7.83
C CYS A 194 -42.23 -38.58 -9.14
N LYS A 195 -42.64 -39.80 -9.55
CA LYS A 195 -42.28 -40.40 -10.85
C LYS A 195 -42.76 -39.55 -12.00
N ARG A 196 -44.04 -39.17 -12.00
CA ARG A 196 -44.63 -38.30 -13.04
C ARG A 196 -43.92 -36.94 -13.11
N PHE A 197 -43.61 -36.36 -11.96
CA PHE A 197 -42.92 -35.08 -11.88
C PHE A 197 -41.47 -35.16 -12.41
N LEU A 198 -40.67 -36.13 -11.95
CA LEU A 198 -39.29 -36.29 -12.41
C LEU A 198 -39.21 -36.67 -13.90
N ASN A 199 -40.15 -37.45 -14.41
CA ASN A 199 -40.24 -37.74 -15.85
C ASN A 199 -40.67 -36.50 -16.66
N SER A 200 -41.64 -35.72 -16.16
CA SER A 200 -42.04 -34.44 -16.78
C SER A 200 -40.91 -33.42 -16.82
N LEU A 201 -40.07 -33.36 -15.77
CA LEU A 201 -38.83 -32.57 -15.78
C LEU A 201 -37.80 -33.11 -16.76
N ALA A 202 -37.62 -34.43 -16.84
CA ALA A 202 -36.74 -35.06 -17.80
C ALA A 202 -37.11 -34.69 -19.24
N ASP A 203 -38.40 -34.75 -19.57
CA ASP A 203 -38.90 -34.40 -20.89
C ASP A 203 -38.72 -32.90 -21.18
N LYS A 204 -39.08 -32.03 -20.24
CA LYS A 204 -38.97 -30.56 -20.40
C LYS A 204 -37.54 -30.06 -20.56
N PHE A 205 -36.57 -30.74 -19.94
CA PHE A 205 -35.17 -30.32 -19.90
C PHE A 205 -34.23 -31.25 -20.69
N SER A 206 -34.75 -32.25 -21.39
CA SER A 206 -34.00 -33.07 -22.34
C SER A 206 -33.43 -32.16 -23.45
N GLY A 207 -32.11 -31.93 -23.42
CA GLY A 207 -31.41 -31.08 -24.39
C GLY A 207 -31.43 -29.57 -24.13
N ARG A 208 -31.97 -29.09 -23.00
CA ARG A 208 -31.91 -27.67 -22.60
C ARG A 208 -31.09 -27.48 -21.33
N LYS A 209 -30.22 -26.46 -21.31
CA LYS A 209 -29.46 -26.05 -20.11
C LYS A 209 -30.41 -25.39 -19.10
N LEU A 210 -30.31 -25.76 -17.82
CA LEU A 210 -31.05 -25.10 -16.75
C LEU A 210 -30.38 -23.76 -16.43
N ASP A 211 -31.04 -22.66 -16.77
CA ASP A 211 -30.53 -21.32 -16.49
C ASP A 211 -31.03 -20.86 -15.10
N LEU A 212 -30.37 -21.39 -14.06
CA LEU A 212 -30.66 -21.05 -12.67
C LEU A 212 -29.72 -19.92 -12.22
N ARG A 213 -30.26 -18.77 -11.83
CA ARG A 213 -29.47 -17.62 -11.33
C ARG A 213 -28.55 -18.07 -10.19
N GLY A 214 -27.24 -18.01 -10.41
CA GLY A 214 -26.20 -18.29 -9.41
C GLY A 214 -25.64 -19.72 -9.42
N LEU A 215 -25.99 -20.56 -10.39
CA LEU A 215 -25.37 -21.88 -10.60
C LEU A 215 -24.82 -21.97 -12.04
N PRO A 216 -23.71 -22.69 -12.28
CA PRO A 216 -23.22 -22.96 -13.64
C PRO A 216 -24.27 -23.75 -14.45
N SER A 217 -24.12 -23.84 -15.78
CA SER A 217 -25.12 -24.50 -16.62
C SER A 217 -25.28 -26.00 -16.28
N VAL A 218 -26.23 -26.32 -15.41
CA VAL A 218 -26.54 -27.69 -14.98
C VAL A 218 -27.43 -28.35 -16.03
N THR A 219 -27.12 -29.59 -16.43
CA THR A 219 -27.99 -30.40 -17.28
C THR A 219 -28.87 -31.33 -16.44
N TRP A 220 -30.01 -31.76 -16.97
CA TRP A 220 -30.87 -32.72 -16.25
C TRP A 220 -30.16 -34.04 -15.93
N THR A 221 -29.23 -34.46 -16.78
CA THR A 221 -28.35 -35.60 -16.56
C THR A 221 -27.48 -35.45 -15.30
N ASP A 222 -27.04 -34.24 -14.99
CA ASP A 222 -26.27 -33.96 -13.77
C ASP A 222 -27.16 -34.07 -12.53
N VAL A 223 -28.39 -33.51 -12.60
CA VAL A 223 -29.38 -33.61 -11.51
C VAL A 223 -29.74 -35.07 -11.22
N ARG A 224 -29.95 -35.88 -12.26
CA ARG A 224 -30.22 -37.33 -12.13
C ARG A 224 -29.07 -38.07 -11.46
N LYS A 225 -27.83 -37.84 -11.90
CA LYS A 225 -26.63 -38.45 -11.28
C LYS A 225 -26.48 -38.05 -9.82
N LEU A 226 -26.74 -36.78 -9.50
CA LEU A 226 -26.65 -36.27 -8.12
C LEU A 226 -27.72 -36.85 -7.21
N LEU A 227 -28.96 -37.01 -7.70
CA LEU A 227 -30.04 -37.72 -7.01
C LEU A 227 -29.67 -39.16 -6.70
N VAL A 228 -29.21 -39.92 -7.70
CA VAL A 228 -28.78 -41.31 -7.52
C VAL A 228 -27.63 -41.39 -6.52
N LYS A 229 -26.63 -40.51 -6.65
CA LYS A 229 -25.46 -40.47 -5.77
C LYS A 229 -25.85 -40.18 -4.32
N VAL A 230 -26.71 -39.20 -4.07
CA VAL A 230 -27.16 -38.85 -2.70
C VAL A 230 -27.95 -39.99 -2.08
N VAL A 231 -28.85 -40.62 -2.84
CA VAL A 231 -29.72 -41.69 -2.33
C VAL A 231 -28.94 -43.00 -2.11
N THR A 232 -28.03 -43.36 -3.01
CA THR A 232 -27.18 -44.56 -2.85
C THR A 232 -26.09 -44.39 -1.78
N SER A 233 -25.51 -43.19 -1.64
CA SER A 233 -24.52 -42.90 -0.59
C SER A 233 -25.13 -42.78 0.80
N ALA A 234 -26.37 -42.27 0.92
CA ALA A 234 -27.12 -42.29 2.17
C ALA A 234 -27.40 -43.72 2.67
N TYR A 235 -27.53 -44.68 1.74
CA TYR A 235 -27.79 -46.09 2.06
C TYR A 235 -26.51 -46.89 2.37
N ARG A 236 -25.36 -46.55 1.76
CA ARG A 236 -24.05 -47.22 1.98
C ARG A 236 -23.26 -46.69 3.20
N ARG A 237 -23.92 -46.04 4.16
CA ARG A 237 -23.32 -45.26 5.27
C ARG A 237 -22.64 -46.12 6.36
N LYS A 238 -21.71 -47.01 5.98
CA LYS A 238 -20.79 -47.69 6.91
C LYS A 238 -19.36 -47.16 6.90
N ASP A 239 -18.91 -46.41 5.88
CA ASP A 239 -17.53 -45.89 5.82
C ASP A 239 -17.48 -44.38 5.50
N GLY A 240 -17.11 -43.56 6.50
CA GLY A 240 -16.33 -42.30 6.38
C GLY A 240 -16.79 -41.11 5.50
N GLY A 241 -17.84 -41.20 4.67
CA GLY A 241 -18.14 -40.21 3.61
C GLY A 241 -19.05 -39.02 3.95
N ALA A 242 -19.19 -38.61 5.22
CA ALA A 242 -20.27 -37.71 5.67
C ALA A 242 -20.26 -36.29 5.05
N LEU A 243 -19.09 -35.71 4.77
CA LEU A 243 -18.96 -34.33 4.27
C LEU A 243 -19.31 -34.16 2.78
N VAL A 244 -19.03 -35.18 1.95
CA VAL A 244 -19.31 -35.11 0.50
C VAL A 244 -20.81 -35.18 0.22
N VAL A 245 -21.54 -36.01 0.99
CA VAL A 245 -23.01 -36.14 0.87
C VAL A 245 -23.72 -34.85 1.26
N GLN A 246 -23.18 -34.08 2.20
CA GLN A 246 -23.81 -32.85 2.68
C GLN A 246 -23.73 -31.71 1.64
N ASN A 247 -22.62 -31.61 0.91
CA ASN A 247 -22.48 -30.64 -0.18
C ASN A 247 -23.39 -30.98 -1.36
N ASP A 248 -23.46 -32.27 -1.73
CA ASP A 248 -24.32 -32.74 -2.81
C ASP A 248 -25.83 -32.53 -2.47
N LEU A 249 -26.21 -32.70 -1.19
CA LEU A 249 -27.58 -32.50 -0.73
C LEU A 249 -27.98 -31.01 -0.71
N ASN A 250 -27.07 -30.13 -0.27
CA ASN A 250 -27.29 -28.67 -0.33
C ASN A 250 -27.43 -28.17 -1.77
N ALA A 251 -26.68 -28.75 -2.71
CA ALA A 251 -26.79 -28.45 -4.14
C ALA A 251 -28.17 -28.86 -4.69
N LEU A 252 -28.66 -30.07 -4.39
CA LEU A 252 -30.01 -30.51 -4.78
C LEU A 252 -31.10 -29.62 -4.19
N SER A 253 -31.03 -29.31 -2.90
CA SER A 253 -32.02 -28.42 -2.27
C SER A 253 -32.06 -27.04 -2.91
N SER A 254 -30.91 -26.50 -3.32
CA SER A 254 -30.84 -25.21 -4.02
C SER A 254 -31.43 -25.28 -5.44
N ILE A 255 -31.16 -26.36 -6.16
CA ILE A 255 -31.73 -26.61 -7.51
C ILE A 255 -33.26 -26.74 -7.42
N PHE A 256 -33.77 -27.55 -6.49
CA PHE A 256 -35.21 -27.74 -6.31
C PHE A 256 -35.91 -26.48 -5.81
N ALA A 257 -35.32 -25.70 -4.90
CA ALA A 257 -35.86 -24.41 -4.49
C ALA A 257 -35.89 -23.38 -5.65
N GLY A 258 -34.91 -23.44 -6.55
CA GLY A 258 -34.92 -22.67 -7.80
C GLY A 258 -36.07 -23.07 -8.73
N LEU A 259 -36.30 -24.38 -8.90
CA LEU A 259 -37.40 -24.93 -9.69
C LEU A 259 -38.78 -24.61 -9.08
N GLU A 260 -38.91 -24.62 -7.75
CA GLU A 260 -40.16 -24.27 -7.05
C GLU A 260 -40.61 -22.84 -7.37
N ARG A 261 -39.66 -21.90 -7.44
CA ARG A 261 -39.92 -20.50 -7.79
C ARG A 261 -40.36 -20.32 -9.24
N GLN A 262 -39.98 -21.24 -10.13
CA GLN A 262 -40.32 -21.20 -11.55
C GLN A 262 -41.57 -22.02 -11.90
N ALA A 263 -42.05 -22.86 -10.99
CA ALA A 263 -43.28 -23.61 -11.20
C ALA A 263 -44.51 -22.68 -11.10
N GLU A 264 -45.43 -22.78 -12.06
CA GLU A 264 -46.71 -22.06 -12.01
C GLU A 264 -47.83 -22.93 -11.39
N ASP A 265 -47.73 -24.25 -11.59
CA ASP A 265 -48.68 -25.25 -11.09
C ASP A 265 -48.47 -25.55 -9.59
N ARG A 266 -49.58 -25.60 -8.85
CA ARG A 266 -49.65 -25.92 -7.42
C ARG A 266 -49.23 -27.37 -7.13
N GLU A 267 -49.60 -28.32 -7.97
CA GLU A 267 -49.26 -29.75 -7.80
C GLU A 267 -47.74 -29.96 -7.96
N THR A 268 -47.14 -29.29 -8.94
CA THR A 268 -45.69 -29.23 -9.13
C THR A 268 -44.96 -28.64 -7.90
N LYS A 269 -45.46 -27.55 -7.31
CA LYS A 269 -44.87 -26.96 -6.08
C LYS A 269 -44.97 -27.87 -4.88
N GLU A 270 -46.14 -28.50 -4.68
CA GLU A 270 -46.35 -29.46 -3.59
C GLU A 270 -45.42 -30.68 -3.73
N THR A 271 -45.18 -31.14 -4.96
CA THR A 271 -44.24 -32.25 -5.24
C THR A 271 -42.77 -31.85 -5.01
N ILE A 272 -42.38 -30.62 -5.36
CA ILE A 272 -41.04 -30.10 -5.09
C ILE A 272 -40.81 -29.93 -3.59
N SER A 273 -41.79 -29.39 -2.86
CA SER A 273 -41.76 -29.25 -1.41
C SER A 273 -41.65 -30.61 -0.71
N LEU A 274 -42.38 -31.62 -1.22
CA LEU A 274 -42.25 -33.01 -0.77
C LEU A 274 -40.83 -33.54 -0.96
N LEU A 275 -40.21 -33.36 -2.14
CA LEU A 275 -38.83 -33.78 -2.38
C LEU A 275 -37.81 -33.04 -1.49
N ILE A 276 -37.97 -31.73 -1.31
CA ILE A 276 -37.10 -30.95 -0.40
C ILE A 276 -37.25 -31.47 1.05
N SER A 277 -38.47 -31.80 1.48
CA SER A 277 -38.72 -32.35 2.83
C SER A 277 -38.08 -33.74 3.01
N VAL A 278 -38.09 -34.56 1.96
CA VAL A 278 -37.43 -35.88 1.93
C VAL A 278 -35.93 -35.72 2.09
N PHE A 279 -35.30 -34.83 1.30
CA PHE A 279 -33.87 -34.55 1.41
C PHE A 279 -33.50 -33.90 2.75
N GLY A 280 -34.38 -33.05 3.30
CA GLY A 280 -34.22 -32.44 4.61
C GLY A 280 -34.16 -33.45 5.77
N ARG A 281 -34.89 -34.58 5.69
CA ARG A 281 -34.85 -35.66 6.70
C ARG A 281 -33.51 -36.40 6.75
N PHE A 282 -32.67 -36.32 5.72
CA PHE A 282 -31.32 -36.89 5.74
C PHE A 282 -30.29 -35.99 6.44
N SER A 283 -30.68 -34.79 6.90
CA SER A 283 -29.83 -33.97 7.76
C SER A 283 -29.71 -34.59 9.16
N PRO A 284 -28.49 -34.78 9.69
CA PRO A 284 -28.26 -35.44 10.99
C PRO A 284 -28.73 -34.62 12.21
N SER A 285 -29.34 -33.45 12.02
CA SER A 285 -29.74 -32.51 13.08
C SER A 285 -31.02 -32.90 13.85
N GLN A 286 -31.63 -34.06 13.58
CA GLN A 286 -32.76 -34.59 14.36
C GLN A 286 -32.45 -35.88 15.13
N LEU A 287 -31.19 -36.13 15.47
CA LEU A 287 -30.86 -37.04 16.57
C LEU A 287 -30.88 -36.24 17.87
N GLN A 288 -31.88 -36.51 18.71
CA GLN A 288 -31.88 -36.11 20.12
C GLN A 288 -30.53 -36.50 20.76
N PRO A 289 -30.01 -35.70 21.72
CA PRO A 289 -28.79 -36.05 22.42
C PRO A 289 -29.07 -37.24 23.34
N VAL A 290 -28.95 -38.45 22.80
CA VAL A 290 -28.77 -39.64 23.61
C VAL A 290 -27.38 -39.50 24.19
N ALA A 291 -27.35 -39.30 25.51
CA ALA A 291 -26.14 -39.40 26.30
C ALA A 291 -25.45 -40.71 25.95
N ASP A 292 -24.28 -40.63 25.33
CA ASP A 292 -23.44 -41.81 25.21
C ASP A 292 -22.02 -41.55 25.70
N LYS A 293 -21.65 -42.48 26.56
CA LYS A 293 -20.37 -42.59 27.21
C LYS A 293 -19.42 -43.20 26.19
N GLY A 294 -18.23 -42.59 26.10
CA GLY A 294 -17.05 -43.32 25.68
C GLY A 294 -16.85 -43.44 24.18
N SER A 295 -16.07 -42.52 23.64
CA SER A 295 -15.24 -42.79 22.47
C SER A 295 -14.05 -41.85 22.47
N GLY A 296 -12.84 -42.43 22.58
CA GLY A 296 -11.63 -41.91 21.95
C GLY A 296 -11.04 -40.64 22.56
N ARG A 297 -10.34 -40.79 23.69
CA ARG A 297 -9.34 -39.81 24.15
C ARG A 297 -8.29 -39.58 23.06
N ILE A 298 -8.42 -38.47 22.35
CA ILE A 298 -7.26 -37.69 21.93
C ILE A 298 -6.48 -37.40 23.22
N ARG A 299 -5.19 -37.75 23.24
CA ARG A 299 -4.29 -37.33 24.32
C ARG A 299 -4.16 -35.82 24.20
N ASP A 300 -5.05 -35.10 24.87
CA ASP A 300 -4.73 -33.80 25.42
C ASP A 300 -3.52 -34.03 26.32
N GLU A 301 -2.35 -33.61 25.86
CA GLU A 301 -1.28 -33.25 26.78
C GLU A 301 -1.91 -32.22 27.72
N ILE A 302 -2.23 -32.67 28.92
CA ILE A 302 -2.70 -31.85 30.02
C ILE A 302 -1.62 -30.80 30.22
N ILE A 303 -1.81 -29.63 29.63
CA ILE A 303 -1.15 -28.41 30.07
C ILE A 303 -1.55 -28.33 31.55
N PRO A 304 -0.61 -28.43 32.50
CA PRO A 304 -0.96 -28.38 33.90
C PRO A 304 -1.63 -27.03 34.13
N VAL A 305 -2.93 -27.06 34.42
CA VAL A 305 -3.69 -25.86 34.78
C VAL A 305 -3.09 -25.37 36.08
N MET A 306 -2.17 -24.40 35.98
CA MET A 306 -1.61 -23.74 37.14
C MET A 306 -2.75 -23.05 37.89
N THR A 307 -2.89 -23.35 39.17
CA THR A 307 -3.80 -22.60 40.03
C THR A 307 -3.32 -21.16 40.14
N VAL A 308 -4.23 -20.22 40.45
CA VAL A 308 -3.86 -18.81 40.66
C VAL A 308 -2.74 -18.68 41.70
N GLU A 309 -2.74 -19.54 42.72
CA GLU A 309 -1.69 -19.63 43.74
C GLU A 309 -0.35 -20.11 43.16
N GLN A 310 -0.35 -21.11 42.27
CA GLN A 310 0.88 -21.57 41.60
C GLN A 310 1.43 -20.53 40.61
N LEU A 311 0.56 -19.76 39.97
CA LEU A 311 0.93 -18.62 39.13
C LEU A 311 1.53 -17.49 39.95
N GLN A 312 0.93 -17.16 41.10
CA GLN A 312 1.45 -16.15 42.03
C GLN A 312 2.78 -16.57 42.66
N ASP A 313 2.92 -17.85 43.00
CA ASP A 313 4.16 -18.42 43.56
C ASP A 313 5.25 -18.52 42.47
N PHE A 314 4.89 -18.83 41.23
CA PHE A 314 5.81 -18.77 40.08
C PHE A 314 6.29 -17.33 39.80
N VAL A 315 5.39 -16.35 39.82
CA VAL A 315 5.72 -14.92 39.65
C VAL A 315 6.53 -14.39 40.83
N GLY A 316 6.22 -14.83 42.06
CA GLY A 316 6.96 -14.47 43.27
C GLY A 316 8.38 -15.06 43.31
N ARG A 317 8.56 -16.29 42.83
CA ARG A 317 9.87 -16.98 42.75
C ARG A 317 10.71 -16.53 41.56
N ASN A 318 10.06 -16.20 40.44
CA ASN A 318 10.72 -15.68 39.23
C ASN A 318 10.49 -14.18 39.14
N TYR A 319 10.98 -13.43 40.13
CA TYR A 319 10.83 -11.99 40.24
C TYR A 319 11.36 -11.30 38.97
N VAL A 320 10.50 -11.13 37.97
CA VAL A 320 10.78 -10.32 36.80
C VAL A 320 10.68 -8.90 37.29
N HIS A 321 11.84 -8.29 37.53
CA HIS A 321 11.96 -6.90 37.99
C HIS A 321 10.98 -6.01 37.21
N ALA A 322 10.30 -5.06 37.86
CA ALA A 322 9.29 -4.22 37.20
C ALA A 322 9.84 -3.56 35.91
N SER A 323 11.13 -3.25 35.88
CA SER A 323 11.87 -2.75 34.72
C SER A 323 12.00 -3.75 33.56
N ILE A 324 11.94 -5.06 33.80
CA ILE A 324 11.93 -6.11 32.77
C ILE A 324 10.49 -6.32 32.27
N LEU A 325 9.48 -6.27 33.15
CA LEU A 325 8.08 -6.28 32.71
C LEU A 325 7.73 -5.03 31.92
N GLU A 326 8.23 -3.85 32.28
CA GLU A 326 8.18 -2.62 31.46
C GLU A 326 8.90 -2.80 30.12
N ARG A 327 10.03 -3.52 30.06
CA ARG A 327 10.72 -3.87 28.80
C ARG A 327 10.01 -4.93 27.96
N ILE A 328 9.16 -5.76 28.55
CA ILE A 328 8.34 -6.78 27.85
C ILE A 328 6.99 -6.18 27.41
N SER A 329 6.44 -5.23 28.18
CA SER A 329 5.19 -4.52 27.89
C SER A 329 5.38 -3.30 26.98
N LEU A 330 6.60 -2.76 26.91
CA LEU A 330 7.12 -2.12 25.70
C LEU A 330 7.38 -3.25 24.69
N GLY A 331 6.32 -3.82 24.10
CA GLY A 331 6.48 -4.54 22.84
C GLY A 331 7.35 -3.67 21.93
N ASP A 332 8.38 -4.23 21.31
CA ASP A 332 9.32 -3.44 20.52
C ASP A 332 8.49 -2.70 19.48
N ARG A 333 8.24 -1.40 19.69
CA ARG A 333 7.28 -0.62 18.88
C ARG A 333 7.69 -0.63 17.41
N CYS A 334 8.96 -0.89 17.13
CA CYS A 334 9.44 -1.19 15.79
C CYS A 334 8.73 -2.39 15.17
N GLU A 335 8.55 -3.48 15.91
CA GLU A 335 7.80 -4.67 15.47
C GLU A 335 6.33 -4.34 15.24
N GLU A 336 5.68 -3.61 16.15
CA GLU A 336 4.29 -3.20 15.98
C GLU A 336 4.12 -2.33 14.72
N LEU A 337 4.93 -1.28 14.56
CA LEU A 337 4.91 -0.43 13.38
C LEU A 337 5.17 -1.21 12.09
N SER A 338 6.13 -2.14 12.13
CA SER A 338 6.47 -3.02 11.02
C SER A 338 5.27 -3.84 10.58
N ILE A 339 4.61 -4.50 11.54
CA ILE A 339 3.44 -5.34 11.28
C ILE A 339 2.30 -4.49 10.70
N LEU A 340 1.99 -3.34 11.32
CA LEU A 340 0.90 -2.47 10.87
C LEU A 340 1.13 -1.97 9.43
N LEU A 341 2.35 -1.52 9.10
CA LEU A 341 2.68 -1.05 7.75
C LEU A 341 2.71 -2.19 6.73
N GLN A 342 3.14 -3.39 7.12
CA GLN A 342 3.13 -4.56 6.25
C GLN A 342 1.70 -5.04 5.97
N LEU A 343 0.81 -5.01 6.95
CA LEU A 343 -0.60 -5.35 6.79
C LEU A 343 -1.33 -4.40 5.82
N LEU A 344 -0.97 -3.11 5.82
CA LEU A 344 -1.52 -2.14 4.86
C LEU A 344 -1.15 -2.46 3.40
N GLN A 345 -0.09 -3.23 3.14
CA GLN A 345 0.28 -3.62 1.78
C GLN A 345 -0.63 -4.72 1.21
N GLY A 346 -1.34 -5.46 2.07
CA GLY A 346 -2.11 -6.66 1.68
C GLY A 346 -3.49 -6.39 1.09
N GLN A 347 -3.83 -5.15 0.73
CA GLN A 347 -5.18 -4.71 0.33
C GLN A 347 -6.30 -5.27 1.25
N PRO A 348 -6.23 -5.03 2.56
CA PRO A 348 -7.22 -5.58 3.48
C PRO A 348 -8.58 -4.87 3.33
N GLU A 349 -9.64 -5.51 3.85
CA GLU A 349 -10.98 -4.91 3.90
C GLU A 349 -10.96 -3.56 4.65
N GLU A 350 -11.83 -2.62 4.25
CA GLU A 350 -11.85 -1.23 4.76
C GLU A 350 -11.93 -1.15 6.30
N ALA A 351 -12.75 -1.99 6.94
CA ALA A 351 -12.85 -2.06 8.39
C ALA A 351 -11.53 -2.48 9.08
N VAL A 352 -10.71 -3.30 8.41
CA VAL A 352 -9.39 -3.71 8.91
C VAL A 352 -8.38 -2.57 8.70
N VAL A 353 -8.43 -1.86 7.57
CA VAL A 353 -7.61 -0.66 7.31
C VAL A 353 -7.82 0.38 8.41
N ASP A 354 -9.07 0.67 8.77
CA ASP A 354 -9.40 1.65 9.81
C ASP A 354 -8.85 1.26 11.17
N ARG A 355 -8.96 -0.02 11.52
CA ARG A 355 -8.38 -0.55 12.77
C ARG A 355 -6.86 -0.45 12.77
N ILE A 356 -6.20 -0.77 11.65
CA ILE A 356 -4.75 -0.61 11.50
C ILE A 356 -4.35 0.86 11.68
N ARG A 357 -5.09 1.80 11.08
CA ARG A 357 -4.84 3.24 11.22
C ARG A 357 -5.06 3.74 12.64
N GLN A 358 -6.07 3.22 13.33
CA GLN A 358 -6.30 3.54 14.74
C GLN A 358 -5.13 3.08 15.62
N ASN A 359 -4.62 1.87 15.38
CA ASN A 359 -3.45 1.37 16.10
C ASN A 359 -2.19 2.18 15.73
N LEU A 360 -2.02 2.54 14.45
CA LEU A 360 -0.92 3.39 14.01
C LEU A 360 -0.97 4.76 14.71
N ARG A 361 -2.16 5.36 14.84
CA ARG A 361 -2.37 6.59 15.63
C ARG A 361 -1.92 6.43 17.07
N SER A 362 -2.30 5.36 17.75
CA SER A 362 -1.92 5.15 19.15
C SER A 362 -0.41 5.00 19.32
N VAL A 363 0.26 4.31 18.40
CA VAL A 363 1.73 4.18 18.46
C VAL A 363 2.43 5.50 18.16
N LEU A 364 2.00 6.21 17.10
CA LEU A 364 2.57 7.50 16.71
C LEU A 364 2.38 8.59 17.79
N ALA A 365 1.29 8.54 18.56
CA ALA A 365 1.01 9.50 19.62
C ALA A 365 2.05 9.49 20.75
N LEU A 366 2.75 8.37 20.96
CA LEU A 366 3.79 8.22 21.97
C LEU A 366 5.14 8.84 21.57
N GLY A 367 5.24 9.35 20.34
CA GLY A 367 6.46 9.89 19.77
C GLY A 367 7.45 8.81 19.32
N LEU A 368 8.13 9.08 18.21
CA LEU A 368 9.00 8.13 17.53
C LEU A 368 10.48 8.43 17.77
N SER A 369 11.24 7.40 18.11
CA SER A 369 12.70 7.37 18.01
C SER A 369 13.16 7.42 16.56
N ASP A 370 14.43 7.75 16.35
CA ASP A 370 15.01 7.83 15.00
C ASP A 370 14.90 6.52 14.20
N ARG A 371 15.05 5.37 14.88
CA ARG A 371 14.91 4.05 14.27
C ARG A 371 13.49 3.78 13.80
N GLU A 372 12.49 4.19 14.59
CA GLU A 372 11.09 4.02 14.24
C GLU A 372 10.67 4.97 13.11
N VAL A 373 11.17 6.21 13.08
CA VAL A 373 10.97 7.13 11.95
C VAL A 373 11.50 6.52 10.66
N GLU A 374 12.69 5.91 10.70
CA GLU A 374 13.28 5.22 9.54
C GLU A 374 12.43 4.02 9.11
N LEU A 375 11.90 3.25 10.06
CA LEU A 375 11.02 2.12 9.79
C LEU A 375 9.71 2.57 9.13
N VAL A 376 9.09 3.64 9.63
CA VAL A 376 7.88 4.22 9.04
C VAL A 376 8.13 4.74 7.63
N ALA A 377 9.26 5.42 7.40
CA ALA A 377 9.65 5.88 6.07
C ALA A 377 9.85 4.70 5.09
N ASN A 378 10.50 3.62 5.51
CA ASN A 378 10.67 2.42 4.69
C ASN A 378 9.34 1.72 4.40
N GLY A 379 8.45 1.61 5.38
CA GLY A 379 7.13 0.99 5.19
C GLY A 379 6.23 1.79 4.25
N LEU A 380 6.24 3.13 4.32
CA LEU A 380 5.52 3.99 3.39
C LEU A 380 6.11 3.95 1.98
N ALA A 381 7.44 3.92 1.83
CA ALA A 381 8.06 3.70 0.53
C ALA A 381 7.66 2.34 -0.08
N ALA A 382 7.58 1.29 0.74
CA ALA A 382 7.11 -0.03 0.30
C ALA A 382 5.62 -0.02 -0.11
N LEU A 383 4.76 0.73 0.60
CA LEU A 383 3.35 0.91 0.21
C LEU A 383 3.23 1.60 -1.15
N LEU A 384 3.98 2.67 -1.38
CA LEU A 384 4.00 3.40 -2.65
C LEU A 384 4.48 2.51 -3.80
N ASN A 385 5.54 1.73 -3.58
CA ASN A 385 6.09 0.82 -4.58
C ASN A 385 5.20 -0.41 -4.82
N GLY A 386 4.40 -0.81 -3.82
CA GLY A 386 3.47 -1.92 -3.90
C GLY A 386 2.18 -1.64 -4.67
N GLY A 387 2.00 -0.42 -5.20
CA GLY A 387 0.82 -0.02 -5.99
C GLY A 387 -0.42 0.34 -5.16
N ALA A 388 -0.28 0.48 -3.84
CA ALA A 388 -1.38 0.87 -2.94
C ALA A 388 -1.44 2.40 -2.76
N ALA A 389 -1.68 3.13 -3.86
CA ALA A 389 -1.59 4.60 -3.89
C ALA A 389 -2.52 5.29 -2.88
N ASP A 390 -3.80 4.93 -2.86
CA ASP A 390 -4.79 5.56 -1.95
C ASP A 390 -4.42 5.30 -0.47
N THR A 391 -4.06 4.05 -0.15
CA THR A 391 -3.63 3.66 1.20
C THR A 391 -2.36 4.39 1.62
N PHE A 392 -1.41 4.57 0.70
CA PHE A 392 -0.19 5.33 0.92
C PHE A 392 -0.50 6.79 1.25
N GLU A 393 -1.33 7.47 0.45
CA GLU A 393 -1.64 8.89 0.63
C GLU A 393 -2.31 9.15 1.99
N GLU A 394 -3.30 8.34 2.34
CA GLU A 394 -4.02 8.44 3.61
C GLU A 394 -3.11 8.14 4.81
N THR A 395 -2.23 7.16 4.68
CA THR A 395 -1.27 6.82 5.75
C THR A 395 -0.18 7.88 5.88
N LEU A 396 0.28 8.49 4.78
CA LEU A 396 1.24 9.57 4.79
C LEU A 396 0.66 10.83 5.44
N ALA A 397 -0.58 11.20 5.09
CA ALA A 397 -1.28 12.31 5.72
C ALA A 397 -1.42 12.07 7.23
N LEU A 398 -1.78 10.84 7.63
CA LEU A 398 -1.87 10.47 9.04
C LEU A 398 -0.54 10.63 9.78
N VAL A 399 0.54 10.04 9.24
CA VAL A 399 1.87 10.08 9.87
C VAL A 399 2.37 11.51 9.99
N THR A 400 2.24 12.32 8.94
CA THR A 400 2.70 13.71 8.96
C THR A 400 1.96 14.55 9.98
N VAL A 401 0.63 14.43 10.08
CA VAL A 401 -0.17 15.11 11.12
C VAL A 401 0.29 14.75 12.52
N MET A 402 0.53 13.46 12.80
CA MET A 402 0.99 13.02 14.12
C MET A 402 2.40 13.53 14.45
N LEU A 403 3.27 13.66 13.45
CA LEU A 403 4.63 14.18 13.58
C LEU A 403 4.71 15.72 13.63
N ARG A 404 3.59 16.45 13.56
CA ARG A 404 3.59 17.89 13.86
C ARG A 404 3.68 18.19 15.35
N SER A 405 3.39 17.21 16.20
CA SER A 405 3.44 17.38 17.66
C SER A 405 4.90 17.59 18.13
N PRO A 406 5.18 18.56 19.01
CA PRO A 406 6.54 18.97 19.37
C PRO A 406 7.34 17.96 20.19
N SER A 407 6.83 16.75 20.45
CA SER A 407 7.37 15.88 21.50
C SER A 407 8.60 15.08 21.10
N VAL A 408 8.79 14.60 19.85
CA VAL A 408 9.94 13.70 19.56
C VAL A 408 10.52 13.76 18.14
N ALA A 409 9.75 13.89 17.05
CA ALA A 409 10.29 13.85 15.68
C ALA A 409 9.62 14.87 14.76
N SER A 410 10.41 15.52 13.89
CA SER A 410 9.93 16.57 12.97
C SER A 410 9.38 15.97 11.68
N SER A 411 8.16 16.35 11.28
CA SER A 411 7.56 15.88 10.02
C SER A 411 8.44 16.21 8.80
N LEU A 412 9.17 17.34 8.81
CA LEU A 412 10.12 17.70 7.76
C LEU A 412 11.28 16.70 7.66
N GLN A 413 11.86 16.28 8.79
CA GLN A 413 12.93 15.27 8.77
C GLN A 413 12.43 13.92 8.27
N PHE A 414 11.23 13.54 8.69
CA PHE A 414 10.58 12.33 8.23
C PHE A 414 10.35 12.36 6.70
N LEU A 415 9.82 13.47 6.16
CA LEU A 415 9.61 13.63 4.72
C LEU A 415 10.92 13.64 3.92
N GLU A 416 11.99 14.23 4.46
CA GLU A 416 13.32 14.16 3.85
C GLU A 416 13.82 12.71 3.78
N ARG A 417 13.64 11.92 4.86
CA ARG A 417 14.01 10.49 4.87
C ARG A 417 13.17 9.68 3.89
N LEU A 418 11.85 9.89 3.87
CA LEU A 418 10.95 9.23 2.92
C LEU A 418 11.35 9.53 1.48
N TYR A 419 11.63 10.79 1.15
CA TYR A 419 12.06 11.19 -0.20
C TYR A 419 13.31 10.44 -0.66
N ARG A 420 14.28 10.18 0.25
CA ARG A 420 15.50 9.42 -0.08
C ARG A 420 15.24 7.92 -0.37
N LYS A 421 14.06 7.41 -0.01
CA LYS A 421 13.68 5.99 -0.18
C LYS A 421 12.78 5.74 -1.39
N ILE A 422 12.17 6.79 -1.93
CA ILE A 422 11.30 6.70 -3.10
C ILE A 422 12.06 7.06 -4.37
N ASP A 423 11.63 6.50 -5.50
CA ASP A 423 12.11 6.90 -6.82
C ASP A 423 11.78 8.38 -7.06
N PRO A 424 12.72 9.23 -7.53
CA PRO A 424 12.44 10.61 -7.93
C PRO A 424 11.23 10.77 -8.86
N ALA A 425 10.95 9.80 -9.74
CA ALA A 425 9.77 9.81 -10.61
C ALA A 425 8.44 9.74 -9.83
N ARG A 426 8.47 9.31 -8.57
CA ARG A 426 7.32 9.22 -7.65
C ARG A 426 7.18 10.45 -6.75
N LEU A 427 8.01 11.49 -6.92
CA LEU A 427 7.94 12.71 -6.11
C LEU A 427 6.53 13.32 -6.11
N GLY A 428 5.80 13.25 -7.23
CA GLY A 428 4.42 13.75 -7.32
C GLY A 428 3.46 13.18 -6.28
N ALA A 429 3.69 11.95 -5.80
CA ALA A 429 2.84 11.30 -4.80
C ALA A 429 3.01 11.87 -3.37
N VAL A 430 4.15 12.50 -3.08
CA VAL A 430 4.45 13.09 -1.76
C VAL A 430 4.48 14.62 -1.79
N TRP A 431 4.49 15.22 -2.98
CA TRP A 431 4.79 16.62 -3.17
C TRP A 431 3.80 17.56 -2.45
N THR A 432 2.49 17.30 -2.53
CA THR A 432 1.47 18.13 -1.86
C THR A 432 1.65 18.14 -0.34
N VAL A 433 2.01 16.99 0.23
CA VAL A 433 2.31 16.84 1.65
C VAL A 433 3.59 17.59 2.03
N ILE A 434 4.65 17.50 1.22
CA ILE A 434 5.89 18.26 1.45
C ILE A 434 5.61 19.76 1.47
N VAL A 435 4.91 20.28 0.46
CA VAL A 435 4.59 21.72 0.37
C VAL A 435 3.71 22.16 1.54
N ASN A 436 2.71 21.36 1.91
CA ASN A 436 1.88 21.65 3.07
C ASN A 436 2.72 21.74 4.35
N GLU A 437 3.60 20.77 4.62
CA GLU A 437 4.43 20.78 5.84
C GLU A 437 5.45 21.93 5.84
N LEU A 438 6.05 22.27 4.70
CA LEU A 438 6.92 23.45 4.58
C LEU A 438 6.17 24.73 5.01
N LEU A 439 4.94 24.92 4.54
CA LEU A 439 4.16 26.10 4.89
C LEU A 439 3.60 26.06 6.32
N MET A 440 3.27 24.88 6.85
CA MET A 440 2.74 24.70 8.21
C MET A 440 3.80 24.89 9.30
N ILE A 441 4.95 24.23 9.17
CA ILE A 441 6.01 24.21 10.19
C ILE A 441 6.96 25.40 10.00
N GLY A 442 7.27 25.73 8.75
CA GLY A 442 8.25 26.76 8.43
C GLY A 442 9.68 26.37 8.77
N ARG A 443 10.56 27.37 8.73
CA ARG A 443 12.02 27.22 8.80
C ARG A 443 12.59 27.18 10.23
N ASN A 444 11.81 27.57 11.23
CA ASN A 444 12.28 27.84 12.60
C ASN A 444 12.87 26.63 13.33
N ASP A 445 12.36 25.42 13.10
CA ASP A 445 12.82 24.22 13.81
C ASP A 445 14.16 23.70 13.24
N LYS A 446 14.24 23.54 11.91
CA LYS A 446 15.36 22.88 11.21
C LYS A 446 15.61 23.47 9.82
N GLY A 447 16.21 24.67 9.80
CA GLY A 447 16.43 25.44 8.58
C GLY A 447 17.05 24.65 7.41
N GLU A 448 18.10 23.87 7.65
CA GLU A 448 18.74 23.12 6.56
C GLU A 448 17.86 22.02 5.94
N VAL A 449 17.05 21.34 6.76
CA VAL A 449 16.12 20.29 6.29
C VAL A 449 15.02 20.96 5.47
N PHE A 450 14.49 22.08 5.97
CA PHE A 450 13.54 22.92 5.26
C PHE A 450 14.07 23.33 3.88
N ASP A 451 15.29 23.87 3.83
CA ASP A 451 15.90 24.38 2.60
C ASP A 451 16.10 23.27 1.55
N ARG A 452 16.51 22.07 2.00
CA ARG A 452 16.64 20.89 1.13
C ARG A 452 15.29 20.42 0.59
N LEU A 453 14.26 20.34 1.45
CA LEU A 453 12.91 19.96 1.02
C LEU A 453 12.28 20.99 0.08
N ALA A 454 12.48 22.28 0.32
CA ALA A 454 12.01 23.35 -0.56
C ALA A 454 12.68 23.25 -1.94
N ALA A 455 13.97 22.92 -2.00
CA ALA A 455 14.67 22.66 -3.26
C ALA A 455 14.17 21.39 -3.96
N ILE A 456 13.87 20.32 -3.21
CA ILE A 456 13.27 19.09 -3.76
C ILE A 456 11.88 19.39 -4.34
N ALA A 457 11.01 20.08 -3.60
CA ALA A 457 9.68 20.43 -4.07
C ALA A 457 9.71 21.34 -5.31
N ALA A 458 10.71 22.22 -5.42
CA ALA A 458 10.92 23.06 -6.60
C ALA A 458 11.48 22.31 -7.83
N SER A 459 11.88 21.04 -7.68
CA SER A 459 12.46 20.25 -8.78
C SER A 459 11.41 19.74 -9.79
N LEU A 460 10.13 19.66 -9.40
CA LEU A 460 9.05 19.35 -10.32
C LEU A 460 8.91 20.42 -11.41
N SER A 461 8.48 20.00 -12.59
CA SER A 461 8.12 20.91 -13.68
C SER A 461 6.87 21.73 -13.34
N ASP A 462 6.68 22.86 -14.03
CA ASP A 462 5.50 23.71 -13.80
C ASP A 462 4.21 22.97 -14.18
N GLU A 463 4.27 22.10 -15.20
CA GLU A 463 3.15 21.25 -15.61
C GLU A 463 2.77 20.24 -14.52
N GLU A 464 3.75 19.56 -13.92
CA GLU A 464 3.52 18.63 -12.81
C GLU A 464 2.96 19.34 -11.56
N MET A 465 3.53 20.50 -11.20
CA MET A 465 3.03 21.29 -10.07
C MET A 465 1.60 21.77 -10.32
N MET A 466 1.27 22.19 -11.55
CA MET A 466 -0.10 22.56 -11.94
C MET A 466 -1.05 21.37 -11.91
N GLY A 467 -0.61 20.16 -12.31
CA GLY A 467 -1.41 18.94 -12.21
C GLY A 467 -1.77 18.56 -10.77
N LEU A 468 -0.94 18.95 -9.79
CA LEU A 468 -1.14 18.71 -8.36
C LEU A 468 -1.83 19.87 -7.63
N TRP A 469 -2.19 20.93 -8.36
CA TRP A 469 -2.76 22.16 -7.80
C TRP A 469 -3.98 21.94 -6.93
N GLN A 470 -4.99 21.25 -7.47
CA GLN A 470 -6.27 21.07 -6.80
C GLN A 470 -6.11 20.31 -5.48
N ARG A 471 -5.28 19.26 -5.52
CA ARG A 471 -4.93 18.49 -4.33
C ARG A 471 -4.18 19.32 -3.29
N LEU A 472 -3.32 20.24 -3.72
CA LEU A 472 -2.64 21.15 -2.80
C LEU A 472 -3.62 22.09 -2.08
N GLU A 473 -4.61 22.63 -2.79
CA GLU A 473 -5.64 23.52 -2.22
C GLU A 473 -6.54 22.81 -1.19
N GLU A 474 -6.65 21.49 -1.26
CA GLU A 474 -7.39 20.67 -0.29
C GLU A 474 -6.61 20.43 1.02
N MET A 475 -5.32 20.75 1.06
CA MET A 475 -4.47 20.51 2.24
C MET A 475 -4.74 21.49 3.40
N ASP A 476 -4.45 21.04 4.62
CA ASP A 476 -4.72 21.75 5.88
C ASP A 476 -4.30 23.23 5.88
N VAL A 477 -3.11 23.56 5.35
CA VAL A 477 -2.59 24.94 5.37
C VAL A 477 -3.42 25.87 4.49
N PHE A 478 -3.94 25.38 3.37
CA PHE A 478 -4.75 26.16 2.42
C PHE A 478 -6.18 26.30 2.94
N GLN A 479 -6.73 25.24 3.52
CA GLN A 479 -8.07 25.24 4.13
C GLN A 479 -8.12 26.14 5.37
N SER A 480 -7.16 25.99 6.29
CA SER A 480 -7.13 26.74 7.54
C SER A 480 -6.60 28.16 7.39
N LYS A 481 -5.85 28.45 6.31
CA LYS A 481 -5.13 29.70 6.06
C LYS A 481 -4.13 30.07 7.17
N LYS A 482 -3.70 29.09 7.96
CA LYS A 482 -2.69 29.24 9.01
C LYS A 482 -1.35 28.76 8.48
N MET A 483 -0.33 29.62 8.55
CA MET A 483 0.98 29.38 7.96
C MET A 483 2.06 29.89 8.92
N ALA A 484 3.23 29.25 8.89
CA ALA A 484 4.39 29.66 9.68
C ALA A 484 4.85 31.09 9.34
N SER A 485 5.58 31.71 10.28
CA SER A 485 6.11 33.07 10.11
C SER A 485 7.26 33.12 9.10
N GLU A 486 8.13 32.11 9.10
CA GLU A 486 9.29 32.01 8.23
C GLU A 486 9.13 30.82 7.29
N ILE A 487 8.82 31.10 6.03
CA ILE A 487 8.60 30.08 5.00
C ILE A 487 9.53 30.26 3.80
N PHE A 488 10.42 31.25 3.81
CA PHE A 488 11.23 31.59 2.64
C PHE A 488 12.63 32.03 3.06
N ASP A 489 13.64 31.48 2.40
CA ASP A 489 15.03 31.90 2.53
C ASP A 489 15.54 32.45 1.19
N PRO A 490 15.82 33.77 1.10
CA PRO A 490 16.40 34.37 -0.10
C PRO A 490 17.73 33.74 -0.53
N ALA A 491 18.50 33.11 0.37
CA ALA A 491 19.75 32.46 0.02
C ALA A 491 19.53 31.17 -0.81
N VAL A 492 18.37 30.51 -0.67
CA VAL A 492 18.07 29.21 -1.28
C VAL A 492 17.37 29.40 -2.62
N ARG A 493 18.11 29.93 -3.61
CA ARG A 493 17.58 30.23 -4.97
C ARG A 493 16.91 29.05 -5.67
N ARG A 494 17.34 27.82 -5.37
CA ARG A 494 16.72 26.60 -5.92
C ARG A 494 15.24 26.47 -5.55
N SER A 495 14.81 27.07 -4.43
CA SER A 495 13.41 27.05 -3.99
C SER A 495 12.53 28.08 -4.69
N TYR A 496 13.09 29.08 -5.39
CA TYR A 496 12.32 30.24 -5.86
C TYR A 496 11.20 29.84 -6.84
N ARG A 497 11.42 28.82 -7.67
CA ARG A 497 10.39 28.31 -8.59
C ARG A 497 9.14 27.84 -7.85
N LEU A 498 9.31 27.11 -6.75
CA LEU A 498 8.20 26.69 -5.89
C LEU A 498 7.44 27.90 -5.36
N PHE A 499 8.13 28.89 -4.81
CA PHE A 499 7.46 30.08 -4.28
C PHE A 499 6.79 30.92 -5.37
N SER A 500 7.38 31.01 -6.57
CA SER A 500 6.75 31.64 -7.74
C SER A 500 5.43 30.95 -8.11
N PHE A 501 5.41 29.61 -8.08
CA PHE A 501 4.20 28.82 -8.29
C PHE A 501 3.17 29.08 -7.19
N LEU A 502 3.61 29.06 -5.92
CA LEU A 502 2.73 29.27 -4.76
C LEU A 502 2.06 30.65 -4.75
N LEU A 503 2.63 31.65 -5.41
CA LEU A 503 2.01 32.97 -5.58
C LEU A 503 0.79 32.98 -6.50
N ASN A 504 0.50 31.88 -7.20
CA ASN A 504 -0.74 31.74 -7.95
C ASN A 504 -1.91 31.25 -7.06
N THR A 505 -1.63 30.74 -5.85
CA THR A 505 -2.58 29.95 -5.03
C THR A 505 -3.62 30.80 -4.33
N SER A 506 -4.61 30.17 -3.70
CA SER A 506 -5.54 30.86 -2.80
C SER A 506 -4.82 31.60 -1.67
N MET A 507 -3.64 31.11 -1.28
CA MET A 507 -2.77 31.66 -0.23
C MET A 507 -1.82 32.76 -0.71
N LYS A 508 -1.89 33.18 -1.98
CA LYS A 508 -0.96 34.15 -2.59
C LYS A 508 -0.67 35.40 -1.77
N LYS A 509 -1.69 35.99 -1.12
CA LYS A 509 -1.53 37.22 -0.32
C LYS A 509 -0.69 36.99 0.94
N ALA A 510 -0.90 35.88 1.63
CA ALA A 510 -0.16 35.54 2.83
C ALA A 510 1.29 35.16 2.47
N ILE A 511 1.45 34.34 1.44
CA ILE A 511 2.77 33.87 0.98
C ILE A 511 3.62 35.03 0.46
N SER A 512 3.05 35.89 -0.38
CA SER A 512 3.77 37.08 -0.88
C SER A 512 4.22 38.05 0.22
N ALA A 513 3.41 38.23 1.27
CA ALA A 513 3.82 39.04 2.41
C ALA A 513 5.07 38.44 3.08
N ARG A 514 5.07 37.13 3.38
CA ARG A 514 6.23 36.45 3.99
C ARG A 514 7.46 36.46 3.10
N VAL A 515 7.29 36.21 1.80
CA VAL A 515 8.39 36.26 0.82
C VAL A 515 8.96 37.68 0.75
N LEU A 516 8.11 38.70 0.68
CA LEU A 516 8.56 40.08 0.61
C LEU A 516 9.27 40.52 1.90
N ASP A 517 8.75 40.16 3.06
CA ASP A 517 9.38 40.45 4.36
C ASP A 517 10.78 39.82 4.44
N ALA A 518 10.92 38.57 3.99
CA ALA A 518 12.21 37.90 3.91
C ALA A 518 13.18 38.56 2.91
N LEU A 519 12.69 38.95 1.73
CA LEU A 519 13.49 39.68 0.71
C LEU A 519 13.94 41.07 1.20
N ARG A 520 13.13 41.75 2.01
CA ARG A 520 13.50 43.03 2.64
C ARG A 520 14.55 42.85 3.72
N ALA A 521 14.40 41.81 4.55
CA ALA A 521 15.34 41.51 5.63
C ALA A 521 16.71 41.07 5.09
N HIS A 522 16.72 40.22 4.06
CA HIS A 522 17.94 39.62 3.51
C HIS A 522 17.93 39.70 1.97
N PRO A 523 18.15 40.90 1.38
CA PRO A 523 18.11 41.06 -0.06
C PRO A 523 19.24 40.24 -0.74
N PRO A 524 18.92 39.35 -1.68
CA PRO A 524 19.89 38.46 -2.33
C PRO A 524 20.73 39.15 -3.42
N ASP A 525 20.32 40.35 -3.85
CA ASP A 525 21.01 41.19 -4.82
C ASP A 525 20.60 42.67 -4.68
N TRP A 526 21.36 43.54 -5.36
CA TRP A 526 21.18 45.00 -5.33
C TRP A 526 19.81 45.45 -5.86
N MET A 527 19.19 44.69 -6.77
CA MET A 527 17.91 45.06 -7.37
C MET A 527 16.78 44.85 -6.38
N ILE A 528 16.75 43.70 -5.69
CA ILE A 528 15.81 43.49 -4.59
C ILE A 528 16.04 44.47 -3.46
N GLU A 529 17.29 44.74 -3.10
CA GLU A 529 17.63 45.73 -2.08
C GLU A 529 17.04 47.12 -2.41
N ALA A 530 17.07 47.51 -3.68
CA ALA A 530 16.52 48.78 -4.16
C ALA A 530 14.99 48.80 -4.27
N VAL A 531 14.36 47.68 -4.65
CA VAL A 531 12.94 47.65 -5.03
C VAL A 531 12.04 47.13 -3.91
N ALA A 532 12.46 46.12 -3.14
CA ALA A 532 11.61 45.45 -2.15
C ALA A 532 10.99 46.36 -1.07
N PRO A 533 11.65 47.42 -0.57
CA PRO A 533 11.03 48.36 0.35
C PRO A 533 9.80 49.07 -0.24
N LEU A 534 9.78 49.31 -1.55
CA LEU A 534 8.68 49.99 -2.27
C LEU A 534 7.51 49.05 -2.60
N LEU A 535 7.74 47.74 -2.60
CA LEU A 535 6.73 46.76 -2.99
C LEU A 535 5.63 46.64 -1.93
N GLN A 536 4.44 46.27 -2.39
CA GLN A 536 3.27 46.08 -1.54
C GLN A 536 2.50 44.87 -2.06
N PRO A 537 2.31 43.80 -1.26
CA PRO A 537 1.70 42.56 -1.74
C PRO A 537 0.27 42.71 -2.27
N LEU A 538 -0.45 43.76 -1.85
CA LEU A 538 -1.83 44.02 -2.28
C LEU A 538 -1.92 44.63 -3.70
N ILE A 539 -0.82 45.18 -4.22
CA ILE A 539 -0.79 45.83 -5.53
C ILE A 539 -0.47 44.77 -6.61
N PRO A 540 -1.35 44.56 -7.61
CA PRO A 540 -1.16 43.49 -8.61
C PRO A 540 0.14 43.59 -9.43
N SER A 541 0.59 44.80 -9.77
CA SER A 541 1.87 45.00 -10.48
C SER A 541 3.07 44.61 -9.63
N HIS A 542 3.03 44.86 -8.33
CA HIS A 542 4.08 44.48 -7.38
C HIS A 542 4.16 42.97 -7.24
N MET A 543 2.99 42.31 -7.16
CA MET A 543 2.92 40.86 -7.13
C MET A 543 3.52 40.22 -8.39
N LYS A 544 3.17 40.73 -9.58
CA LYS A 544 3.73 40.26 -10.85
C LYS A 544 5.24 40.42 -10.88
N PHE A 545 5.78 41.51 -10.34
CA PHE A 545 7.22 41.71 -10.23
C PHE A 545 7.88 40.68 -9.30
N ILE A 546 7.32 40.43 -8.10
CA ILE A 546 7.85 39.42 -7.17
C ILE A 546 7.85 38.04 -7.84
N GLN A 547 6.75 37.67 -8.49
CA GLN A 547 6.64 36.40 -9.20
C GLN A 547 7.67 36.27 -10.32
N ALA A 548 7.78 37.29 -11.18
CA ALA A 548 8.78 37.33 -12.24
C ALA A 548 10.21 37.25 -11.68
N TYR A 549 10.47 37.90 -10.54
CA TYR A 549 11.75 37.82 -9.86
C TYR A 549 12.08 36.39 -9.43
N LEU A 550 11.17 35.74 -8.72
CA LEU A 550 11.39 34.37 -8.28
C LEU A 550 11.60 33.40 -9.46
N LEU A 551 10.92 33.61 -10.58
CA LEU A 551 11.08 32.77 -11.77
C LEU A 551 12.42 32.98 -12.50
N LEU A 552 12.89 34.23 -12.57
CA LEU A 552 14.01 34.63 -13.43
C LEU A 552 15.35 34.79 -12.69
N ALA A 553 15.36 34.97 -11.37
CA ALA A 553 16.56 35.24 -10.57
C ALA A 553 17.45 34.00 -10.33
N ARG A 554 17.88 33.34 -11.42
CA ARG A 554 18.68 32.11 -11.38
C ARG A 554 20.13 32.33 -10.93
N LYS A 555 20.71 33.49 -11.23
CA LYS A 555 22.11 33.84 -10.90
C LYS A 555 22.22 35.20 -10.22
N PRO A 556 23.16 35.39 -9.27
CA PRO A 556 23.38 36.69 -8.65
C PRO A 556 23.86 37.72 -9.69
N GLY A 557 23.23 38.89 -9.72
CA GLY A 557 23.67 40.02 -10.56
C GLY A 557 23.28 39.97 -12.04
N GLU A 558 22.71 38.85 -12.52
CA GLU A 558 22.21 38.73 -13.91
C GLU A 558 20.68 38.86 -13.92
N ALA A 559 20.17 40.09 -14.00
CA ALA A 559 18.74 40.37 -14.19
C ALA A 559 18.42 40.59 -15.68
N PRO A 560 17.42 39.91 -16.26
CA PRO A 560 17.00 40.18 -17.64
C PRO A 560 16.57 41.63 -17.84
N THR A 561 16.84 42.19 -19.02
CA THR A 561 16.57 43.61 -19.33
C THR A 561 15.12 44.03 -19.06
N GLY A 562 14.14 43.21 -19.45
CA GLY A 562 12.72 43.51 -19.19
C GLY A 562 12.37 43.57 -17.70
N MET A 563 13.10 42.83 -16.88
CA MET A 563 12.94 42.82 -15.43
C MET A 563 13.55 44.09 -14.79
N LEU A 564 14.72 44.51 -15.28
CA LEU A 564 15.33 45.79 -14.91
C LEU A 564 14.43 46.97 -15.26
N ALA A 565 13.81 46.97 -16.45
CA ALA A 565 12.85 47.97 -16.85
C ALA A 565 11.61 47.99 -15.95
N THR A 566 11.09 46.81 -15.59
CA THR A 566 9.95 46.70 -14.66
C THR A 566 10.30 47.23 -13.27
N ALA A 567 11.48 46.87 -12.74
CA ALA A 567 12.00 47.42 -11.48
C ALA A 567 12.12 48.95 -11.54
N GLY A 568 12.68 49.49 -12.63
CA GLY A 568 12.82 50.93 -12.83
C GLY A 568 11.48 51.66 -12.87
N ASN A 569 10.47 51.10 -13.55
CA ASN A 569 9.12 51.66 -13.58
C ASN A 569 8.50 51.72 -12.18
N LEU A 570 8.66 50.66 -11.38
CA LEU A 570 8.19 50.63 -9.99
C LEU A 570 8.88 51.68 -9.12
N VAL A 571 10.20 51.83 -9.26
CA VAL A 571 10.96 52.85 -8.54
C VAL A 571 10.53 54.26 -8.96
N VAL A 572 10.41 54.51 -10.28
CA VAL A 572 9.97 55.80 -10.80
C VAL A 572 8.58 56.17 -10.27
N GLN A 573 7.67 55.20 -10.22
CA GLN A 573 6.30 55.42 -9.79
C GLN A 573 6.19 55.68 -8.28
N HIS A 574 6.89 54.90 -7.45
CA HIS A 574 6.65 54.90 -6.00
C HIS A 574 7.70 55.63 -5.17
N LEU A 575 8.92 55.82 -5.67
CA LEU A 575 9.95 56.58 -4.94
C LEU A 575 9.52 58.04 -4.66
N PRO A 576 8.83 58.76 -5.55
CA PRO A 576 8.36 60.11 -5.25
C PRO A 576 7.28 60.18 -4.14
N GLU A 577 6.57 59.06 -3.89
CA GLU A 577 5.44 58.97 -2.98
C GLU A 577 5.86 58.68 -1.52
N VAL A 578 7.15 58.39 -1.28
CA VAL A 578 7.66 58.07 0.07
C VAL A 578 7.47 59.24 1.04
N THR A 579 7.16 58.92 2.29
CA THR A 579 6.91 59.94 3.32
C THR A 579 8.19 60.69 3.67
N ASP A 580 8.05 61.88 4.25
CA ASP A 580 9.22 62.69 4.66
C ASP A 580 10.10 61.95 5.70
N GLU A 581 9.51 61.09 6.54
CA GLU A 581 10.23 60.24 7.50
C GLU A 581 11.06 59.18 6.77
N GLN A 582 10.45 58.48 5.79
CA GLN A 582 11.09 57.43 5.01
C GLN A 582 12.25 57.94 4.16
N LYS A 583 12.22 59.20 3.70
CA LYS A 583 13.31 59.79 2.90
C LYS A 583 14.67 59.74 3.59
N GLY A 584 14.69 59.69 4.93
CA GLY A 584 15.91 59.56 5.73
C GLY A 584 16.43 58.13 5.86
N GLU A 585 15.66 57.12 5.44
CA GLU A 585 16.03 55.72 5.62
C GLU A 585 17.15 55.28 4.66
N PRO A 586 18.05 54.36 5.08
CA PRO A 586 19.19 53.96 4.27
C PRO A 586 18.83 53.34 2.92
N TRP A 587 17.68 52.68 2.80
CA TRP A 587 17.28 52.02 1.57
C TRP A 587 16.95 53.01 0.46
N VAL A 588 16.42 54.20 0.79
CA VAL A 588 16.10 55.26 -0.21
C VAL A 588 17.35 55.67 -0.96
N LEU A 589 18.46 55.84 -0.24
CA LEU A 589 19.75 56.14 -0.83
C LEU A 589 20.19 55.04 -1.80
N LYS A 590 20.08 53.78 -1.40
CA LYS A 590 20.45 52.61 -2.22
C LYS A 590 19.59 52.52 -3.46
N THR A 591 18.28 52.75 -3.35
CA THR A 591 17.36 52.81 -4.49
C THR A 591 17.78 53.88 -5.50
N ILE A 592 18.09 55.11 -5.04
CA ILE A 592 18.57 56.20 -5.90
C ILE A 592 19.89 55.83 -6.61
N GLN A 593 20.81 55.17 -5.90
CA GLN A 593 22.09 54.74 -6.47
C GLN A 593 21.94 53.64 -7.51
N ALA A 594 20.92 52.79 -7.39
CA ALA A 594 20.61 51.68 -8.29
C ALA A 594 19.86 52.11 -9.56
N MET A 595 19.16 53.25 -9.54
CA MET A 595 18.38 53.78 -10.66
C MET A 595 19.10 53.81 -12.03
N PRO A 596 20.40 54.16 -12.14
CA PRO A 596 21.11 54.14 -13.43
C PRO A 596 21.20 52.77 -14.10
N GLU A 597 21.16 51.69 -13.31
CA GLU A 597 21.26 50.32 -13.83
C GLU A 597 19.91 49.80 -14.34
N MET A 598 18.79 50.47 -14.01
CA MET A 598 17.43 50.05 -14.40
C MET A 598 17.01 50.56 -15.79
N GLN A 599 17.75 51.52 -16.37
CA GLN A 599 17.64 52.00 -17.77
C GLN A 599 16.26 52.49 -18.25
N VAL A 600 15.42 53.04 -17.36
CA VAL A 600 14.10 53.58 -17.70
C VAL A 600 14.17 55.08 -18.06
N GLU A 601 13.43 55.53 -19.08
CA GLU A 601 13.46 56.94 -19.53
C GLU A 601 13.10 57.95 -18.43
N GLN A 602 12.03 57.66 -17.67
CA GLN A 602 11.52 58.58 -16.64
C GLN A 602 12.45 58.69 -15.42
N THR A 603 13.48 57.84 -15.32
CA THR A 603 14.48 57.91 -14.25
C THR A 603 15.13 59.29 -14.18
N ARG A 604 15.39 59.94 -15.33
CA ARG A 604 15.95 61.30 -15.37
C ARG A 604 15.02 62.33 -14.71
N THR A 605 13.71 62.21 -14.95
CA THR A 605 12.72 63.14 -14.38
C THR A 605 12.71 63.04 -12.85
N VAL A 606 12.65 61.82 -12.32
CA VAL A 606 12.61 61.58 -10.87
C VAL A 606 13.91 62.01 -10.18
N LEU A 607 15.08 61.69 -10.76
CA LEU A 607 16.36 62.13 -10.19
C LEU A 607 16.47 63.66 -10.17
N ASN A 608 16.00 64.36 -11.21
CA ASN A 608 15.98 65.82 -11.25
C ASN A 608 15.02 66.41 -10.21
N GLN A 609 13.86 65.79 -10.02
CA GLN A 609 12.93 66.16 -8.96
C GLN A 609 13.59 66.05 -7.58
N ILE A 610 14.25 64.93 -7.26
CA ILE A 610 14.95 64.73 -5.98
C ILE A 610 15.99 65.84 -5.71
N ILE A 611 16.74 66.25 -6.75
CA ILE A 611 17.77 67.29 -6.63
C ILE A 611 17.18 68.67 -6.34
N THR A 612 16.07 69.02 -7.00
CA THR A 612 15.52 70.39 -7.07
C THR A 612 14.36 70.65 -6.13
N GLU A 613 13.65 69.63 -5.65
CA GLU A 613 12.42 69.77 -4.88
C GLU A 613 12.66 70.40 -3.50
N LYS A 614 11.85 71.42 -3.16
CA LYS A 614 11.96 72.20 -1.92
C LYS A 614 10.69 72.14 -1.09
N ARG A 615 10.84 72.10 0.23
CA ARG A 615 9.82 72.36 1.25
C ARG A 615 9.87 73.85 1.60
N VAL A 616 8.74 74.55 1.47
CA VAL A 616 8.58 75.99 1.82
C VAL A 616 9.67 76.88 1.18
N MET A 617 9.70 76.93 -0.15
CA MET A 617 10.56 77.73 -1.07
C MET A 617 12.10 77.76 -0.86
N LEU A 618 12.64 77.41 0.31
CA LEU A 618 14.03 77.60 0.70
C LEU A 618 14.71 76.32 1.19
N MET A 619 13.99 75.40 1.83
CA MET A 619 14.59 74.17 2.37
C MET A 619 14.45 73.00 1.39
N PRO A 620 15.51 72.23 1.09
CA PRO A 620 15.39 71.02 0.27
C PRO A 620 14.44 70.00 0.91
N LYS A 621 13.54 69.39 0.11
CA LYS A 621 12.61 68.35 0.61
C LYS A 621 13.33 67.02 0.86
N TRP A 622 14.43 66.77 0.15
CA TRP A 622 15.21 65.53 0.23
C TRP A 622 16.51 65.71 1.03
N PRO A 623 16.91 64.69 1.82
CA PRO A 623 18.18 64.71 2.55
C PRO A 623 19.39 64.95 1.63
N SER A 624 20.45 65.53 2.19
CA SER A 624 21.67 65.88 1.44
C SER A 624 22.33 64.65 0.78
N ALA A 625 22.33 63.49 1.47
CA ALA A 625 22.85 62.23 0.94
C ALA A 625 22.09 61.78 -0.32
N CYS A 626 20.75 61.79 -0.27
CA CYS A 626 19.89 61.42 -1.40
C CYS A 626 20.10 62.37 -2.60
N ARG A 627 20.23 63.68 -2.37
CA ARG A 627 20.50 64.66 -3.43
C ARG A 627 21.88 64.47 -4.07
N LYS A 628 22.91 64.14 -3.29
CA LYS A 628 24.25 63.83 -3.81
C LYS A 628 24.20 62.56 -4.67
N ALA A 629 23.61 61.49 -4.16
CA ALA A 629 23.43 60.25 -4.91
C ALA A 629 22.63 60.45 -6.21
N ALA A 630 21.59 61.29 -6.18
CA ALA A 630 20.81 61.59 -7.39
C ALA A 630 21.64 62.33 -8.46
N ASN A 631 22.50 63.27 -8.06
CA ASN A 631 23.43 63.95 -8.99
C ASN A 631 24.45 62.97 -9.60
N GLU A 632 25.01 62.08 -8.78
CA GLU A 632 25.93 61.03 -9.25
C GLU A 632 25.25 60.06 -10.21
N ALA A 633 24.04 59.60 -9.87
CA ALA A 633 23.22 58.74 -10.71
C ALA A 633 22.88 59.41 -12.06
N MET A 634 22.51 60.69 -12.04
CA MET A 634 22.26 61.48 -13.26
C MET A 634 23.49 61.56 -14.17
N THR A 635 24.68 61.71 -13.59
CA THR A 635 25.94 61.77 -14.34
C THR A 635 26.26 60.43 -15.02
N ARG A 636 25.96 59.31 -14.36
CA ARG A 636 26.10 57.95 -14.95
C ARG A 636 25.14 57.74 -16.12
N LEU A 637 23.89 58.20 -15.99
CA LEU A 637 22.87 58.09 -17.04
C LEU A 637 23.14 58.92 -18.30
N ARG A 638 23.96 59.98 -18.23
CA ARG A 638 24.38 60.73 -19.42
C ARG A 638 25.37 59.96 -20.29
N ARG A 639 26.04 58.95 -19.72
CA ARG A 639 27.07 58.14 -20.39
C ARG A 639 26.53 56.84 -20.99
N ARG A 640 25.25 56.49 -20.74
CA ARG A 640 24.60 55.27 -21.23
C ARG A 640 23.29 55.60 -21.95
N PRO A 641 22.99 54.98 -23.11
CA PRO A 641 21.68 55.10 -23.75
C PRO A 641 20.60 54.44 -22.88
N LEU A 642 19.41 55.05 -22.82
CA LEU A 642 18.24 54.54 -22.10
C LEU A 642 17.37 53.70 -23.05
N MET A 643 16.62 52.74 -22.49
CA MET A 643 15.62 52.00 -23.26
C MET A 643 14.31 52.76 -23.25
N ALA A 644 13.71 52.91 -24.44
CA ALA A 644 12.43 53.57 -24.66
C ALA A 644 11.25 52.75 -24.13
#